data_AF-A0A925AHK9-F1
#
_entry.id   AF-A0A925AHK9-F1
#
_cell.length_a   1.000
_cell.length_b   1.000
_cell.length_c   1.000
_cell.angle_alpha   90.00
_cell.angle_beta   90.00
_cell.angle_gamma   90.00
#
_symmetry.space_group_name_H-M   'P 1'
#
loop_
_entity.id
_entity.type
_entity.pdbx_description
1 polymer ?
#
loop_
_entity_poly.entity_id
_entity_poly.type
_entity_poly.pdbx_seq_one_letter_code
_entity_poly.pdbx_strand_id
1 'polypeptide(L)'
;MMTKLSAFVFCALLFSAISLSAQVKKGFKLLDKKEYDKAFACFQKDANSPDKSIAAGYGSLKAAAGASERSSWIEALGGYEKTLKDYNAADKKAQKKLLSEYKITKSAIEQAYNNLFSKTLVSIEKSKSPGAIRDSFVEAATVIPKQYKGRFNKLMILQSSPIAAPREKMDVSKKSNKKPVYVERTPPAGSKLEVVKGINTKGSESIPVLSSDGKIMYFVGSSRDDNFAGEDVFYTERNADGSWTEPKLEEFLSGYSNEAVMSISADGNNLILFISGEPHLSTRTVTGWSEPARIVLQKKFDWVCMANITRNGEALIFEAKETASSDIDLYIALRKKNGGWDMPFEIGSPLNTNSDERTPFLHSDFKTLYFSSSGHGGQGSLDVFKTTRLDDTWKNWSPPENLGKGVNTPKDEYGFCIPPSGNVAYLATRIDGLHDLDIMRIPLDSAAQPDAQVIITGTLMDGSGKTMSGEIIVEDADSKKVVQTVATRPDGKYSFSVSKTAKINYYATGDSLISTKKTFVDASTYKNEVAEEKVAIVTVKEAEQEHTSIELSLFFDFAKYDLRPDGKSELQRIYADIKGYNWAIEIGGHTDNVGTEQSNLELSTRRAQAVRDFFVEQGYPAEKISFKGYGQSKPLDVNDTESGRAKNRRVEIKVKK
;
A
#
# COMPACT_ATOMS: atom_id res chain seq x y z
N MET A 1 -69.16 10.23 -3.82
CA MET A 1 -68.78 8.87 -4.30
C MET A 1 -67.35 8.80 -4.85
N MET A 2 -66.73 9.94 -5.20
CA MET A 2 -65.27 10.11 -5.24
C MET A 2 -64.71 10.15 -3.82
N THR A 3 -63.89 9.17 -3.42
CA THR A 3 -62.82 9.31 -2.38
C THR A 3 -62.10 7.99 -2.07
N LYS A 4 -62.60 6.81 -2.48
CA LYS A 4 -61.89 5.53 -2.26
C LYS A 4 -61.30 4.89 -3.52
N LEU A 5 -61.81 5.22 -4.71
CA LEU A 5 -61.29 4.69 -5.98
C LEU A 5 -60.01 5.39 -6.45
N SER A 6 -59.88 6.69 -6.16
CA SER A 6 -58.71 7.52 -6.51
C SER A 6 -57.44 7.09 -5.76
N ALA A 7 -57.56 6.62 -4.52
CA ALA A 7 -56.43 6.10 -3.75
C ALA A 7 -55.93 4.75 -4.29
N PHE A 8 -56.84 3.92 -4.83
CA PHE A 8 -56.48 2.62 -5.40
C PHE A 8 -55.81 2.75 -6.77
N VAL A 9 -56.25 3.72 -7.58
CA VAL A 9 -55.62 4.06 -8.87
C VAL A 9 -54.26 4.76 -8.68
N PHE A 10 -54.07 5.50 -7.59
CA PHE A 10 -52.78 6.10 -7.26
C PHE A 10 -51.75 5.05 -6.81
N CYS A 11 -52.17 3.96 -6.15
CA CYS A 11 -51.29 2.81 -5.89
C CYS A 11 -50.98 1.97 -7.15
N ALA A 12 -51.80 2.08 -8.21
CA ALA A 12 -51.56 1.39 -9.48
C ALA A 12 -50.47 2.05 -10.35
N LEU A 13 -49.89 3.17 -9.89
CA LEU A 13 -48.82 3.92 -10.57
C LEU A 13 -47.43 3.26 -10.55
N LEU A 14 -47.31 2.00 -10.11
CA LEU A 14 -46.01 1.36 -9.84
C LEU A 14 -45.38 0.55 -10.99
N PHE A 15 -46.11 0.10 -12.02
CA PHE A 15 -45.54 -0.90 -12.94
C PHE A 15 -45.04 -0.31 -14.26
N SER A 16 -43.72 -0.12 -14.38
CA SER A 16 -43.07 0.02 -15.70
C SER A 16 -42.20 -1.20 -16.04
N ALA A 17 -42.47 -1.73 -17.24
CA ALA A 17 -41.79 -2.79 -18.01
C ALA A 17 -42.05 -4.27 -17.61
N ILE A 18 -43.09 -4.83 -18.25
CA ILE A 18 -43.38 -6.27 -18.48
C ILE A 18 -43.85 -7.10 -17.27
N SER A 19 -44.93 -6.67 -16.63
CA SER A 19 -46.23 -7.40 -16.64
C SER A 19 -47.18 -6.58 -15.77
N LEU A 20 -48.37 -6.22 -16.28
CA LEU A 20 -49.39 -5.64 -15.41
C LEU A 20 -49.64 -6.62 -14.24
N SER A 21 -49.43 -6.18 -13.01
CA SER A 21 -49.66 -7.03 -11.83
C SER A 21 -51.10 -7.55 -11.85
N ALA A 22 -51.32 -8.75 -11.32
CA ALA A 22 -52.62 -9.39 -11.33
C ALA A 22 -53.72 -8.52 -10.66
N GLN A 23 -53.34 -7.68 -9.69
CA GLN A 23 -54.23 -6.74 -9.00
C GLN A 23 -54.63 -5.54 -9.87
N VAL A 24 -53.69 -4.97 -10.64
CA VAL A 24 -53.98 -3.86 -11.58
C VAL A 24 -54.90 -4.34 -12.71
N LYS A 25 -54.64 -5.54 -13.26
CA LYS A 25 -55.58 -6.17 -14.22
C LYS A 25 -56.96 -6.40 -13.61
N LYS A 26 -57.04 -6.73 -12.32
CA LYS A 26 -58.31 -6.92 -11.60
C LYS A 26 -59.08 -5.61 -11.43
N GLY A 27 -58.39 -4.52 -11.11
CA GLY A 27 -59.00 -3.18 -10.96
C GLY A 27 -59.54 -2.62 -12.27
N PHE A 28 -58.79 -2.78 -13.36
CA PHE A 28 -59.26 -2.38 -14.69
C PHE A 28 -60.40 -3.24 -15.25
N LYS A 29 -60.47 -4.52 -14.87
CA LYS A 29 -61.59 -5.42 -15.22
C LYS A 29 -62.91 -5.06 -14.54
N LEU A 30 -62.90 -4.14 -13.58
CA LEU A 30 -64.12 -3.63 -12.91
C LEU A 30 -64.72 -2.41 -13.63
N LEU A 31 -64.03 -1.86 -14.65
CA LEU A 31 -64.52 -0.75 -15.46
C LEU A 31 -65.27 -1.28 -16.67
N ASP A 32 -66.28 -0.54 -17.14
CA ASP A 32 -66.85 -0.82 -18.45
C ASP A 32 -65.80 -0.54 -19.56
N LYS A 33 -66.01 -1.12 -20.75
CA LYS A 33 -65.03 -1.05 -21.85
C LYS A 33 -64.67 0.39 -22.24
N LYS A 34 -65.63 1.32 -22.17
CA LYS A 34 -65.44 2.72 -22.58
C LYS A 34 -64.69 3.53 -21.52
N GLU A 35 -64.92 3.24 -20.25
CA GLU A 35 -64.18 3.80 -19.12
C GLU A 35 -62.75 3.25 -19.04
N TYR A 36 -62.58 1.95 -19.32
CA TYR A 36 -61.27 1.31 -19.46
C TYR A 36 -60.44 1.99 -20.55
N ASP A 37 -60.97 2.13 -21.76
CA ASP A 37 -60.23 2.70 -22.90
C ASP A 37 -59.83 4.16 -22.65
N LYS A 38 -60.70 4.96 -22.01
CA LYS A 38 -60.38 6.35 -21.63
C LYS A 38 -59.33 6.45 -20.53
N ALA A 39 -59.47 5.63 -19.48
CA ALA A 39 -58.51 5.60 -18.38
C ALA A 39 -57.13 5.13 -18.87
N PHE A 40 -57.11 4.13 -19.75
CA PHE A 40 -55.89 3.59 -20.35
C PHE A 40 -55.23 4.60 -21.31
N ALA A 41 -55.99 5.33 -22.13
CA ALA A 41 -55.46 6.37 -23.01
C ALA A 41 -54.89 7.57 -22.22
N CYS A 42 -55.56 7.98 -21.14
CA CYS A 42 -55.05 9.04 -20.25
C CYS A 42 -53.77 8.59 -19.53
N PHE A 43 -53.73 7.32 -19.09
CA PHE A 43 -52.54 6.68 -18.52
C PHE A 43 -51.37 6.63 -19.50
N GLN A 44 -51.58 6.20 -20.75
CA GLN A 44 -50.53 6.19 -21.77
C GLN A 44 -50.01 7.60 -22.07
N LYS A 45 -50.90 8.60 -22.11
CA LYS A 45 -50.52 10.00 -22.33
C LYS A 45 -49.65 10.55 -21.18
N ASP A 46 -50.00 10.23 -19.94
CA ASP A 46 -49.27 10.69 -18.76
C ASP A 46 -47.96 9.92 -18.54
N ALA A 47 -47.91 8.63 -18.86
CA ALA A 47 -46.71 7.80 -18.84
C ALA A 47 -45.64 8.27 -19.85
N ASN A 48 -46.07 8.90 -20.94
CA ASN A 48 -45.19 9.45 -21.98
C ASN A 48 -44.75 10.92 -21.71
N SER A 49 -45.20 11.54 -20.62
CA SER A 49 -44.82 12.92 -20.25
C SER A 49 -43.56 12.89 -19.36
N PRO A 50 -42.41 13.43 -19.81
CA PRO A 50 -41.14 13.30 -19.08
C PRO A 50 -41.20 13.88 -17.65
N ASP A 51 -41.82 15.06 -17.49
CA ASP A 51 -42.02 15.72 -16.20
C ASP A 51 -42.90 14.90 -15.24
N LYS A 52 -43.99 14.31 -15.72
CA LYS A 52 -44.87 13.47 -14.89
C LYS A 52 -44.23 12.15 -14.50
N SER A 53 -43.47 11.52 -15.40
CA SER A 53 -42.70 10.30 -15.11
C SER A 53 -41.64 10.55 -14.03
N ILE A 54 -40.92 11.69 -14.10
CA ILE A 54 -39.93 12.08 -13.09
C ILE A 54 -40.61 12.37 -11.74
N ALA A 55 -41.73 13.09 -11.77
CA ALA A 55 -42.50 13.39 -10.56
C ALA A 55 -43.05 12.13 -9.88
N ALA A 56 -43.49 11.15 -10.67
CA ALA A 56 -43.91 9.85 -10.18
C ALA A 56 -42.76 9.08 -9.54
N GLY A 57 -41.59 8.99 -10.19
CA GLY A 57 -40.41 8.33 -9.64
C GLY A 57 -39.93 8.94 -8.31
N TYR A 58 -39.88 10.26 -8.23
CA TYR A 58 -39.57 10.98 -6.98
C TYR A 58 -40.64 10.73 -5.89
N GLY A 59 -41.93 10.74 -6.28
CA GLY A 59 -43.04 10.41 -5.38
C GLY A 59 -42.94 9.01 -4.80
N SER A 60 -42.57 8.01 -5.62
CA SER A 60 -42.37 6.63 -5.20
C SER A 60 -41.25 6.49 -4.17
N LEU A 61 -40.11 7.15 -4.37
CA LEU A 61 -39.01 7.17 -3.39
C LEU A 61 -39.46 7.70 -2.02
N LYS A 62 -40.24 8.80 -2.00
CA LYS A 62 -40.74 9.38 -0.75
C LYS A 62 -41.84 8.53 -0.11
N ALA A 63 -42.75 7.97 -0.90
CA ALA A 63 -43.85 7.15 -0.41
C ALA A 63 -43.32 5.84 0.19
N ALA A 64 -42.37 5.19 -0.48
CA ALA A 64 -41.70 3.99 0.02
C ALA A 64 -40.97 4.26 1.34
N ALA A 65 -40.33 5.42 1.50
CA ALA A 65 -39.70 5.80 2.76
C ALA A 65 -40.69 5.89 3.94
N GLY A 66 -41.99 6.14 3.68
CA GLY A 66 -43.06 6.11 4.67
C GLY A 66 -43.79 4.77 4.81
N ALA A 67 -43.61 3.83 3.88
CA ALA A 67 -44.31 2.55 3.87
C ALA A 67 -43.74 1.55 4.90
N SER A 68 -44.61 0.66 5.38
CA SER A 68 -44.25 -0.50 6.22
C SER A 68 -43.93 -1.76 5.41
N GLU A 69 -44.40 -1.84 4.16
CA GLU A 69 -44.19 -2.98 3.28
C GLU A 69 -42.84 -2.91 2.55
N ARG A 70 -42.04 -3.98 2.67
CA ARG A 70 -40.67 -4.05 2.14
C ARG A 70 -40.60 -4.15 0.61
N SER A 71 -41.57 -4.79 -0.02
CA SER A 71 -41.69 -4.88 -1.48
C SER A 71 -41.71 -3.50 -2.13
N SER A 72 -42.38 -2.54 -1.48
CA SER A 72 -42.48 -1.15 -1.92
C SER A 72 -41.15 -0.41 -1.84
N TRP A 73 -40.21 -0.83 -0.99
CA TRP A 73 -38.88 -0.23 -0.88
C TRP A 73 -37.96 -0.68 -2.01
N ILE A 74 -37.97 -1.99 -2.29
CA ILE A 74 -37.17 -2.63 -3.34
C ILE A 74 -37.53 -2.05 -4.71
N GLU A 75 -38.82 -2.00 -5.02
CA GLU A 75 -39.31 -1.45 -6.30
C GLU A 75 -38.95 0.03 -6.47
N ALA A 76 -39.05 0.84 -5.40
CA ALA A 76 -38.71 2.26 -5.44
C ALA A 76 -37.19 2.50 -5.59
N LEU A 77 -36.34 1.66 -5.00
CA LEU A 77 -34.88 1.73 -5.18
C LEU A 77 -34.48 1.43 -6.62
N GLY A 78 -35.05 0.39 -7.24
CA GLY A 78 -34.79 0.04 -8.65
C GLY A 78 -35.23 1.13 -9.64
N GLY A 79 -36.22 1.95 -9.28
CA GLY A 79 -36.68 3.08 -10.09
C GLY A 79 -35.79 4.33 -10.04
N TYR A 80 -34.79 4.40 -9.13
CA TYR A 80 -33.98 5.59 -8.90
C TYR A 80 -33.15 6.00 -10.13
N GLU A 81 -32.40 5.07 -10.71
CA GLU A 81 -31.52 5.37 -11.86
C GLU A 81 -32.29 5.93 -13.04
N LYS A 82 -33.43 5.31 -13.36
CA LYS A 82 -34.31 5.77 -14.43
C LYS A 82 -34.80 7.19 -14.13
N THR A 83 -35.24 7.45 -12.91
CA THR A 83 -35.73 8.78 -12.48
C THR A 83 -34.65 9.84 -12.60
N LEU A 84 -33.41 9.54 -12.19
CA LEU A 84 -32.29 10.46 -12.27
C LEU A 84 -31.84 10.69 -13.72
N LYS A 85 -31.80 9.63 -14.53
CA LYS A 85 -31.48 9.70 -15.97
C LYS A 85 -32.50 10.56 -16.71
N ASP A 86 -33.79 10.32 -16.47
CA ASP A 86 -34.89 11.08 -17.07
C ASP A 86 -34.81 12.56 -16.64
N TYR A 87 -34.51 12.86 -15.37
CA TYR A 87 -34.29 14.23 -14.89
C TYR A 87 -33.14 14.94 -15.60
N ASN A 88 -31.99 14.26 -15.77
CA ASN A 88 -30.82 14.82 -16.45
C ASN A 88 -31.05 15.02 -17.95
N ALA A 89 -31.89 14.18 -18.57
CA ALA A 89 -32.26 14.28 -19.99
C ALA A 89 -33.38 15.29 -20.26
N ALA A 90 -34.12 15.72 -19.24
CA ALA A 90 -35.20 16.69 -19.38
C ALA A 90 -34.69 18.08 -19.77
N ASP A 91 -35.40 18.75 -20.68
CA ASP A 91 -35.06 20.10 -21.10
C ASP A 91 -35.28 21.14 -19.97
N LYS A 92 -34.75 22.36 -20.17
CA LYS A 92 -34.85 23.45 -19.19
C LYS A 92 -36.30 23.84 -18.87
N LYS A 93 -37.25 23.67 -19.80
CA LYS A 93 -38.66 24.00 -19.59
C LYS A 93 -39.32 22.97 -18.68
N ALA A 94 -39.05 21.69 -18.90
CA ALA A 94 -39.49 20.58 -18.07
C ALA A 94 -38.89 20.64 -16.67
N GLN A 95 -37.58 20.92 -16.53
CA GLN A 95 -36.92 21.08 -15.23
C GLN A 95 -37.47 22.28 -14.44
N LYS A 96 -37.76 23.41 -15.11
CA LYS A 96 -38.39 24.57 -14.46
C LYS A 96 -39.78 24.24 -13.94
N LYS A 97 -40.56 23.46 -14.71
CA LYS A 97 -41.89 22.99 -14.31
C LYS A 97 -41.83 22.01 -13.13
N LEU A 98 -40.90 21.05 -13.15
CA LEU A 98 -40.59 20.14 -12.04
C LEU A 98 -40.28 20.90 -10.75
N LEU A 99 -39.49 21.96 -10.84
CA LEU A 99 -39.19 22.83 -9.71
C LEU A 99 -40.40 23.65 -9.26
N SER A 100 -41.13 24.31 -10.17
CA SER A 100 -42.19 25.24 -9.79
C SER A 100 -43.44 24.55 -9.25
N GLU A 101 -43.89 23.49 -9.94
CA GLU A 101 -45.15 22.78 -9.65
C GLU A 101 -44.96 21.64 -8.64
N TYR A 102 -43.86 20.88 -8.75
CA TYR A 102 -43.65 19.67 -7.95
C TYR A 102 -42.57 19.82 -6.88
N LYS A 103 -41.85 20.95 -6.85
CA LYS A 103 -40.70 21.21 -5.95
C LYS A 103 -39.59 20.16 -6.07
N ILE A 104 -39.36 19.66 -7.27
CA ILE A 104 -38.38 18.58 -7.54
C ILE A 104 -37.09 19.17 -8.12
N THR A 105 -35.97 18.89 -7.44
CA THR A 105 -34.61 19.15 -7.92
C THR A 105 -33.83 17.84 -7.98
N LYS A 106 -32.71 17.83 -8.70
CA LYS A 106 -31.75 16.71 -8.67
C LYS A 106 -31.36 16.32 -7.24
N SER A 107 -30.99 17.30 -6.42
CA SER A 107 -30.61 17.09 -5.02
C SER A 107 -31.76 16.51 -4.19
N ALA A 108 -33.01 16.92 -4.44
CA ALA A 108 -34.17 16.35 -3.75
C ALA A 108 -34.35 14.86 -4.08
N ILE A 109 -34.15 14.46 -5.34
CA ILE A 109 -34.21 13.05 -5.78
C ILE A 109 -33.11 12.23 -5.10
N GLU A 110 -31.88 12.74 -5.08
CA GLU A 110 -30.72 12.09 -4.41
C GLU A 110 -30.93 11.96 -2.89
N GLN A 111 -31.49 12.98 -2.23
CA GLN A 111 -31.79 12.93 -0.81
C GLN A 111 -32.89 11.91 -0.48
N ALA A 112 -33.95 11.85 -1.30
CA ALA A 112 -35.01 10.86 -1.15
C ALA A 112 -34.47 9.42 -1.30
N TYR A 113 -33.57 9.21 -2.26
CA TYR A 113 -32.87 7.93 -2.43
C TYR A 113 -32.03 7.56 -1.22
N ASN A 114 -31.17 8.47 -0.74
CA ASN A 114 -30.31 8.24 0.42
C ASN A 114 -31.11 7.87 1.68
N ASN A 115 -32.24 8.55 1.91
CA ASN A 115 -33.12 8.25 3.05
C ASN A 115 -33.73 6.85 2.95
N LEU A 116 -34.23 6.47 1.77
CA LEU A 116 -34.79 5.13 1.54
C LEU A 116 -33.72 4.03 1.63
N PHE A 117 -32.54 4.27 1.06
CA PHE A 117 -31.40 3.36 1.09
C PHE A 117 -30.95 3.10 2.54
N SER A 118 -30.76 4.17 3.32
CA SER A 118 -30.39 4.09 4.74
C SER A 118 -31.42 3.30 5.56
N LYS A 119 -32.72 3.56 5.37
CA LYS A 119 -33.81 2.85 6.05
C LYS A 119 -33.81 1.35 5.71
N THR A 120 -33.59 1.03 4.44
CA THR A 120 -33.56 -0.37 3.96
C THR A 120 -32.36 -1.11 4.55
N LEU A 121 -31.20 -0.46 4.59
CA LEU A 121 -29.97 -0.99 5.19
C LEU A 121 -30.16 -1.34 6.67
N VAL A 122 -30.74 -0.43 7.47
CA VAL A 122 -31.06 -0.65 8.88
C VAL A 122 -32.07 -1.79 9.08
N SER A 123 -33.02 -1.97 8.15
CA SER A 123 -33.96 -3.09 8.23
C SER A 123 -33.33 -4.44 7.90
N ILE A 124 -32.32 -4.49 7.03
CA ILE A 124 -31.59 -5.72 6.73
C ILE A 124 -30.74 -6.11 7.94
N GLU A 125 -30.02 -5.15 8.52
CA GLU A 125 -29.19 -5.33 9.72
C GLU A 125 -30.00 -5.87 10.92
N LYS A 126 -31.28 -5.54 11.02
CA LYS A 126 -32.19 -5.99 12.11
C LYS A 126 -32.99 -7.27 11.79
N SER A 127 -32.81 -7.87 10.61
CA SER A 127 -33.60 -9.02 10.17
C SER A 127 -33.13 -10.34 10.80
N LYS A 128 -34.08 -11.21 11.18
CA LYS A 128 -33.79 -12.60 11.60
C LYS A 128 -33.43 -13.53 10.44
N SER A 129 -33.63 -13.09 9.20
CA SER A 129 -33.32 -13.83 7.96
C SER A 129 -32.72 -12.87 6.92
N PRO A 130 -31.43 -12.50 7.07
CA PRO A 130 -30.82 -11.45 6.26
C PRO A 130 -30.62 -11.84 4.77
N GLY A 131 -30.44 -13.13 4.47
CA GLY A 131 -30.14 -13.61 3.10
C GLY A 131 -31.21 -13.29 2.05
N ALA A 132 -32.47 -13.67 2.28
CA ALA A 132 -33.55 -13.46 1.30
C ALA A 132 -33.88 -11.97 1.07
N ILE A 133 -33.66 -11.11 2.08
CA ILE A 133 -33.90 -9.67 1.97
C ILE A 133 -32.74 -8.97 1.27
N ARG A 134 -31.50 -9.43 1.52
CA ARG A 134 -30.29 -8.96 0.84
C ARG A 134 -30.36 -9.21 -0.65
N ASP A 135 -30.72 -10.42 -1.09
CA ASP A 135 -30.69 -10.78 -2.52
C ASP A 135 -31.65 -9.89 -3.35
N SER A 136 -32.87 -9.65 -2.85
CA SER A 136 -33.82 -8.73 -3.49
C SER A 136 -33.39 -7.26 -3.41
N PHE A 137 -32.62 -6.87 -2.38
CA PHE A 137 -32.08 -5.51 -2.25
C PHE A 137 -30.89 -5.27 -3.20
N VAL A 138 -30.03 -6.27 -3.41
CA VAL A 138 -28.89 -6.22 -4.34
C VAL A 138 -29.36 -6.13 -5.79
N GLU A 139 -30.41 -6.88 -6.14
CA GLU A 139 -30.99 -6.83 -7.49
C GLU A 139 -31.62 -5.45 -7.80
N ALA A 140 -32.11 -4.74 -6.78
CA ALA A 140 -32.77 -3.45 -6.94
C ALA A 140 -31.87 -2.22 -6.72
N ALA A 141 -30.84 -2.30 -5.89
CA ALA A 141 -29.97 -1.18 -5.57
C ALA A 141 -28.78 -1.10 -6.53
N THR A 142 -29.00 -0.51 -7.70
CA THR A 142 -27.99 -0.43 -8.77
C THR A 142 -26.89 0.62 -8.53
N VAL A 143 -27.14 1.62 -7.66
CA VAL A 143 -26.16 2.65 -7.23
C VAL A 143 -26.02 2.70 -5.72
N ILE A 144 -24.85 2.41 -5.17
CA ILE A 144 -24.62 2.48 -3.72
C ILE A 144 -24.11 3.88 -3.35
N PRO A 145 -24.81 4.65 -2.48
CA PRO A 145 -24.28 5.94 -2.03
C PRO A 145 -22.93 5.76 -1.34
N LYS A 146 -21.94 6.59 -1.70
CA LYS A 146 -20.54 6.46 -1.24
C LYS A 146 -20.42 6.29 0.28
N GLN A 147 -21.18 7.08 1.04
CA GLN A 147 -21.23 7.05 2.51
C GLN A 147 -21.78 5.75 3.13
N TYR A 148 -22.48 4.92 2.34
CA TYR A 148 -23.00 3.63 2.78
C TYR A 148 -22.27 2.44 2.13
N LYS A 149 -21.25 2.68 1.28
CA LYS A 149 -20.54 1.62 0.56
C LYS A 149 -19.89 0.60 1.49
N GLY A 150 -19.23 1.05 2.55
CA GLY A 150 -18.66 0.15 3.57
C GLY A 150 -19.71 -0.70 4.29
N ARG A 151 -20.81 -0.08 4.74
CA ARG A 151 -21.95 -0.78 5.39
C ARG A 151 -22.68 -1.75 4.44
N PHE A 152 -22.78 -1.40 3.16
CA PHE A 152 -23.34 -2.28 2.12
C PHE A 152 -22.41 -3.48 1.87
N ASN A 153 -21.11 -3.24 1.71
CA ASN A 153 -20.11 -4.32 1.53
C ASN A 153 -20.12 -5.31 2.71
N LYS A 154 -20.29 -4.81 3.95
CA LYS A 154 -20.50 -5.63 5.16
C LYS A 154 -21.67 -6.62 5.05
N LEU A 155 -22.77 -6.26 4.39
CA LEU A 155 -23.92 -7.15 4.16
C LEU A 155 -23.66 -8.21 3.07
N MET A 156 -22.76 -7.92 2.13
CA MET A 156 -22.47 -8.80 1.00
C MET A 156 -21.55 -9.97 1.37
N ILE A 157 -20.71 -9.82 2.39
CA ILE A 157 -19.63 -10.76 2.75
C ILE A 157 -20.08 -11.85 3.73
N LEU A 158 -21.28 -11.75 4.33
CA LEU A 158 -21.84 -12.71 5.31
C LEU A 158 -22.13 -14.15 4.79
N GLN A 159 -21.53 -14.58 3.68
CA GLN A 159 -21.79 -15.89 3.06
C GLN A 159 -20.58 -16.79 2.79
N SER A 160 -19.38 -16.49 3.29
CA SER A 160 -18.21 -17.33 2.98
C SER A 160 -17.32 -17.70 4.16
N SER A 161 -17.90 -18.04 5.32
CA SER A 161 -17.16 -18.79 6.35
C SER A 161 -18.01 -19.95 6.87
N PRO A 162 -17.61 -21.21 6.61
CA PRO A 162 -18.19 -22.33 7.34
C PRO A 162 -17.79 -22.22 8.81
N ILE A 163 -18.80 -22.30 9.67
CA ILE A 163 -18.70 -22.46 11.12
C ILE A 163 -17.82 -23.69 11.41
N ALA A 164 -16.89 -23.54 12.35
CA ALA A 164 -15.93 -24.54 12.79
C ALA A 164 -16.57 -25.93 13.01
N ALA A 165 -15.98 -26.96 12.40
CA ALA A 165 -16.27 -28.36 12.70
C ALA A 165 -15.44 -28.83 13.92
N PRO A 166 -15.96 -29.76 14.74
CA PRO A 166 -15.29 -30.24 15.94
C PRO A 166 -14.05 -31.11 15.62
N ARG A 167 -13.06 -31.01 16.51
CA ARG A 167 -11.73 -31.64 16.43
C ARG A 167 -11.80 -33.17 16.38
N GLU A 168 -11.26 -33.78 15.33
CA GLU A 168 -10.74 -35.15 15.39
C GLU A 168 -9.21 -35.12 15.55
N LYS A 169 -8.67 -36.02 16.39
CA LYS A 169 -7.23 -36.20 16.58
C LYS A 169 -6.69 -37.08 15.46
N MET A 170 -5.65 -36.63 14.75
CA MET A 170 -4.86 -37.50 13.89
C MET A 170 -3.39 -37.10 13.78
N ASP A 171 -2.63 -38.09 13.30
CA ASP A 171 -1.21 -38.47 13.38
C ASP A 171 -0.11 -37.39 13.19
N VAL A 172 0.92 -37.41 14.04
CA VAL A 172 2.03 -36.43 14.19
C VAL A 172 3.36 -36.97 13.61
N SER A 173 3.32 -37.79 12.58
CA SER A 173 4.52 -38.48 12.09
C SER A 173 5.21 -37.78 10.92
N LYS A 174 5.79 -36.57 11.13
CA LYS A 174 6.80 -36.02 10.19
C LYS A 174 7.66 -34.83 10.65
N LYS A 175 7.83 -34.57 11.94
CA LYS A 175 8.82 -33.59 12.42
C LYS A 175 9.83 -34.25 13.38
N SER A 176 11.07 -33.80 13.33
CA SER A 176 12.22 -34.46 13.96
C SER A 176 12.08 -34.51 15.50
N ASN A 177 12.28 -35.69 16.10
CA ASN A 177 12.34 -35.90 17.56
C ASN A 177 13.60 -35.33 18.24
N LYS A 178 14.42 -34.52 17.55
CA LYS A 178 15.59 -33.87 18.18
C LYS A 178 15.11 -32.72 19.06
N LYS A 179 15.65 -32.63 20.28
CA LYS A 179 15.45 -31.46 21.15
C LYS A 179 15.78 -30.18 20.37
N PRO A 180 14.92 -29.15 20.43
CA PRO A 180 15.20 -27.87 19.79
C PRO A 180 16.55 -27.34 20.29
N VAL A 181 17.38 -26.87 19.36
CA VAL A 181 18.68 -26.25 19.67
C VAL A 181 18.48 -24.75 19.63
N TYR A 182 18.38 -24.14 20.79
CA TYR A 182 18.39 -22.68 20.94
C TYR A 182 19.53 -22.26 21.88
N VAL A 183 19.91 -20.99 21.78
CA VAL A 183 20.89 -20.37 22.68
C VAL A 183 20.13 -19.53 23.71
N GLU A 184 20.30 -19.82 25.00
CA GLU A 184 19.72 -19.00 26.07
C GLU A 184 20.58 -17.75 26.29
N ARG A 185 19.95 -16.56 26.22
CA ARG A 185 20.63 -15.29 26.53
C ARG A 185 20.30 -14.84 27.95
N THR A 186 21.27 -14.19 28.59
CA THR A 186 21.06 -13.47 29.85
C THR A 186 21.12 -11.97 29.55
N PRO A 187 19.97 -11.26 29.50
CA PRO A 187 19.95 -9.82 29.27
C PRO A 187 20.69 -9.05 30.39
N PRO A 188 21.18 -7.83 30.11
CA PRO A 188 21.77 -6.98 31.14
C PRO A 188 20.82 -6.73 32.31
N ALA A 189 21.39 -6.62 33.51
CA ALA A 189 20.63 -6.35 34.72
C ALA A 189 19.86 -5.02 34.59
N GLY A 190 18.55 -5.06 34.78
CA GLY A 190 17.66 -3.88 34.72
C GLY A 190 16.85 -3.73 33.43
N SER A 191 17.08 -4.56 32.41
CA SER A 191 16.19 -4.63 31.24
C SER A 191 14.80 -5.12 31.67
N LYS A 192 13.80 -4.22 31.62
CA LYS A 192 12.42 -4.51 32.01
C LYS A 192 11.46 -3.91 31.01
N LEU A 193 10.30 -4.56 30.85
CA LEU A 193 9.19 -4.02 30.10
C LEU A 193 8.64 -2.78 30.78
N GLU A 194 8.30 -1.79 29.96
CA GLU A 194 7.69 -0.54 30.37
C GLU A 194 6.38 -0.33 29.61
N VAL A 195 5.32 0.05 30.32
CA VAL A 195 4.03 0.37 29.71
C VAL A 195 4.18 1.57 28.78
N VAL A 196 3.65 1.46 27.56
CA VAL A 196 3.63 2.60 26.64
C VAL A 196 2.49 3.55 27.00
N LYS A 197 2.86 4.66 27.66
CA LYS A 197 1.90 5.68 28.10
C LYS A 197 1.08 6.24 26.93
N GLY A 198 -0.23 6.34 27.13
CA GLY A 198 -1.16 6.99 26.20
C GLY A 198 -1.78 6.08 25.14
N ILE A 199 -1.29 4.84 24.97
CA ILE A 199 -1.84 3.89 24.00
C ILE A 199 -2.84 2.94 24.66
N ASN A 200 -2.42 2.32 25.76
CA ASN A 200 -3.20 1.25 26.38
C ASN A 200 -4.44 1.78 27.12
N THR A 201 -5.51 1.00 27.07
CA THR A 201 -6.78 1.28 27.74
C THR A 201 -7.16 0.13 28.66
N LYS A 202 -8.43 0.05 29.09
CA LYS A 202 -8.96 -1.11 29.80
C LYS A 202 -9.23 -2.31 28.90
N GLY A 203 -9.28 -2.08 27.58
CA GLY A 203 -9.41 -3.12 26.58
C GLY A 203 -8.10 -3.87 26.37
N SER A 204 -8.00 -4.53 25.21
CA SER A 204 -6.80 -5.22 24.75
C SER A 204 -6.19 -4.42 23.61
N GLU A 205 -4.91 -4.09 23.73
CA GLU A 205 -4.07 -3.52 22.68
C GLU A 205 -2.96 -4.51 22.31
N SER A 206 -2.95 -4.93 21.05
CA SER A 206 -2.04 -5.99 20.59
C SER A 206 -1.48 -5.73 19.20
N ILE A 207 -0.48 -6.54 18.80
CA ILE A 207 0.13 -6.53 17.46
C ILE A 207 0.59 -5.10 17.06
N PRO A 208 1.53 -4.50 17.81
CA PRO A 208 2.11 -3.22 17.40
C PRO A 208 2.89 -3.39 16.10
N VAL A 209 2.61 -2.54 15.12
CA VAL A 209 3.32 -2.45 13.85
C VAL A 209 3.75 -1.02 13.61
N LEU A 210 5.06 -0.80 13.48
CA LEU A 210 5.63 0.52 13.23
C LEU A 210 5.72 0.83 11.74
N SER A 211 5.41 2.07 11.37
CA SER A 211 5.83 2.62 10.08
C SER A 211 7.33 2.57 9.96
N SER A 212 7.81 2.55 8.71
CA SER A 212 9.24 2.42 8.45
C SER A 212 10.06 3.52 9.10
N ASP A 213 9.57 4.75 9.13
CA ASP A 213 10.24 5.88 9.80
C ASP A 213 10.02 5.92 11.32
N GLY A 214 9.31 4.93 11.89
CA GLY A 214 8.99 4.84 13.32
C GLY A 214 8.07 5.94 13.83
N LYS A 215 7.42 6.71 12.95
CA LYS A 215 6.55 7.84 13.32
C LYS A 215 5.09 7.47 13.55
N ILE A 216 4.64 6.32 13.04
CA ILE A 216 3.28 5.83 13.20
C ILE A 216 3.35 4.43 13.78
N MET A 217 2.53 4.13 14.78
CA MET A 217 2.28 2.78 15.24
C MET A 217 0.84 2.43 14.92
N TYR A 218 0.64 1.36 14.15
CA TYR A 218 -0.62 0.68 14.03
C TYR A 218 -0.70 -0.40 15.11
N PHE A 219 -1.89 -0.68 15.61
CA PHE A 219 -2.13 -1.79 16.54
C PHE A 219 -3.59 -2.25 16.47
N VAL A 220 -3.84 -3.43 17.02
CA VAL A 220 -5.18 -4.01 17.15
C VAL A 220 -5.77 -3.62 18.50
N GLY A 221 -6.94 -3.00 18.48
CA GLY A 221 -7.73 -2.74 19.67
C GLY A 221 -8.93 -3.69 19.74
N SER A 222 -9.20 -4.28 20.89
CA SER A 222 -10.43 -5.03 21.15
C SER A 222 -10.98 -4.73 22.54
N SER A 223 -12.30 -4.79 22.69
CA SER A 223 -12.99 -4.46 23.94
C SER A 223 -12.69 -3.04 24.49
N ARG A 224 -12.28 -2.10 23.63
CA ARG A 224 -12.13 -0.68 23.97
C ARG A 224 -13.47 0.03 23.88
N ASP A 225 -13.61 1.16 24.58
CA ASP A 225 -14.84 1.98 24.52
C ASP A 225 -15.07 2.61 23.13
N ASP A 226 -14.00 2.79 22.36
CA ASP A 226 -13.96 3.35 21.00
C ASP A 226 -13.82 2.28 19.89
N ASN A 227 -13.94 0.99 20.23
CA ASN A 227 -14.03 -0.08 19.23
C ASN A 227 -15.31 0.05 18.39
N PHE A 228 -15.19 -0.24 17.10
CA PHE A 228 -16.29 -0.27 16.16
C PHE A 228 -16.90 -1.68 16.03
N ALA A 229 -16.06 -2.72 16.05
CA ALA A 229 -16.41 -4.13 16.00
C ALA A 229 -15.40 -4.98 16.81
N GLY A 230 -15.32 -6.29 16.56
CA GLY A 230 -14.56 -7.25 17.38
C GLY A 230 -13.11 -6.81 17.64
N GLU A 231 -12.28 -6.87 16.59
CA GLU A 231 -10.91 -6.36 16.61
C GLU A 231 -10.77 -5.32 15.50
N ASP A 232 -10.37 -4.10 15.86
CA ASP A 232 -10.24 -2.98 14.92
C ASP A 232 -8.80 -2.46 14.87
N VAL A 233 -8.46 -1.80 13.76
CA VAL A 233 -7.15 -1.18 13.57
C VAL A 233 -7.16 0.24 14.13
N PHE A 234 -6.28 0.48 15.08
CA PHE A 234 -5.97 1.81 15.60
C PHE A 234 -4.59 2.25 15.12
N TYR A 235 -4.37 3.56 15.12
CA TYR A 235 -3.05 4.12 14.93
C TYR A 235 -2.77 5.27 15.89
N THR A 236 -1.49 5.48 16.17
CA THR A 236 -0.99 6.64 16.92
C THR A 236 0.25 7.21 16.24
N GLU A 237 0.48 8.50 16.41
CA GLU A 237 1.61 9.23 15.84
C GLU A 237 2.63 9.55 16.93
N ARG A 238 3.90 9.53 16.55
CA ARG A 238 5.01 9.83 17.46
C ARG A 238 5.32 11.32 17.44
N ASN A 239 5.22 11.95 18.60
CA ASN A 239 5.60 13.33 18.82
C ASN A 239 7.13 13.50 18.74
N ALA A 240 7.57 14.75 18.54
CA ALA A 240 8.99 15.09 18.48
C ALA A 240 9.76 14.79 19.78
N ASP A 241 9.08 14.74 20.93
CA ASP A 241 9.63 14.35 22.22
C ASP A 241 9.70 12.82 22.44
N GLY A 242 9.26 12.05 21.44
CA GLY A 242 9.23 10.58 21.45
C GLY A 242 8.01 9.96 22.10
N SER A 243 7.08 10.76 22.65
CA SER A 243 5.79 10.29 23.16
C SER A 243 4.82 9.95 22.01
N TRP A 244 3.78 9.18 22.32
CA TRP A 244 2.73 8.83 21.37
C TRP A 244 1.50 9.70 21.57
N THR A 245 0.83 10.09 20.49
CA THR A 245 -0.46 10.79 20.55
C THR A 245 -1.57 9.85 21.04
N GLU A 246 -2.73 10.42 21.36
CA GLU A 246 -3.94 9.62 21.59
C GLU A 246 -4.24 8.74 20.35
N PRO A 247 -4.54 7.44 20.54
CA PRO A 247 -4.92 6.56 19.46
C PRO A 247 -6.17 7.02 18.71
N LYS A 248 -6.18 6.76 17.41
CA LYS A 248 -7.33 7.02 16.53
C LYS A 248 -7.71 5.73 15.82
N LEU A 249 -9.01 5.49 15.71
CA LEU A 249 -9.54 4.42 14.88
C LEU A 249 -9.19 4.69 13.41
N GLU A 250 -8.60 3.72 12.73
CA GLU A 250 -8.42 3.75 11.28
C GLU A 250 -9.69 3.19 10.62
N GLU A 251 -10.68 4.07 10.46
CA GLU A 251 -12.03 3.71 9.97
C GLU A 251 -11.99 2.98 8.61
N PHE A 252 -11.02 3.28 7.75
CA PHE A 252 -10.93 2.66 6.42
C PHE A 252 -10.43 1.21 6.48
N LEU A 253 -9.60 0.89 7.47
CA LEU A 253 -9.02 -0.45 7.66
C LEU A 253 -9.81 -1.31 8.64
N SER A 254 -10.88 -0.78 9.24
CA SER A 254 -11.67 -1.43 10.30
C SER A 254 -13.10 -1.74 9.85
N GLY A 255 -13.81 -2.60 10.59
CA GLY A 255 -15.24 -2.87 10.43
C GLY A 255 -15.61 -4.10 9.58
N TYR A 256 -14.65 -5.00 9.32
CA TYR A 256 -14.85 -6.26 8.59
C TYR A 256 -15.05 -7.48 9.52
N SER A 257 -14.91 -7.30 10.84
CA SER A 257 -15.04 -8.22 12.00
C SER A 257 -13.80 -8.20 12.89
N ASN A 258 -12.73 -8.85 12.44
CA ASN A 258 -11.42 -8.90 13.07
C ASN A 258 -10.36 -8.44 12.07
N GLU A 259 -9.76 -7.29 12.35
CA GLU A 259 -8.78 -6.64 11.48
C GLU A 259 -7.46 -6.39 12.20
N ALA A 260 -6.36 -6.62 11.48
CA ALA A 260 -5.03 -6.25 11.95
C ALA A 260 -4.20 -5.71 10.80
N VAL A 261 -3.44 -4.64 11.07
CA VAL A 261 -2.24 -4.37 10.27
C VAL A 261 -1.20 -5.40 10.71
N MET A 262 -0.81 -6.30 9.80
CA MET A 262 0.19 -7.34 10.07
C MET A 262 1.60 -6.84 9.78
N SER A 263 1.75 -6.03 8.73
CA SER A 263 3.02 -5.38 8.41
C SER A 263 2.81 -4.19 7.47
N ILE A 264 3.81 -3.32 7.42
CA ILE A 264 3.94 -2.24 6.46
C ILE A 264 5.27 -2.41 5.72
N SER A 265 5.25 -2.32 4.39
CA SER A 265 6.48 -2.33 3.61
C SER A 265 7.33 -1.13 3.98
N ALA A 266 8.65 -1.27 4.01
CA ALA A 266 9.46 -0.20 4.58
C ALA A 266 9.56 1.06 3.71
N ASP A 267 9.10 1.03 2.47
CA ASP A 267 8.85 2.24 1.67
C ASP A 267 7.60 3.03 2.12
N GLY A 268 6.79 2.44 3.02
CA GLY A 268 5.54 2.96 3.54
C GLY A 268 4.36 2.79 2.58
N ASN A 269 4.52 2.05 1.49
CA ASN A 269 3.56 2.03 0.38
C ASN A 269 2.56 0.87 0.42
N ASN A 270 2.83 -0.18 1.18
CA ASN A 270 1.99 -1.37 1.21
C ASN A 270 1.70 -1.77 2.65
N LEU A 271 0.43 -1.97 2.97
CA LEU A 271 -0.02 -2.64 4.18
C LEU A 271 -0.42 -4.07 3.85
N ILE A 272 0.04 -4.99 4.69
CA ILE A 272 -0.49 -6.34 4.76
C ILE A 272 -1.50 -6.37 5.90
N LEU A 273 -2.75 -6.68 5.57
CA LEU A 273 -3.88 -6.65 6.48
C LEU A 273 -4.40 -8.07 6.71
N PHE A 274 -4.72 -8.40 7.95
CA PHE A 274 -5.58 -9.53 8.26
C PHE A 274 -7.02 -9.07 8.19
N ILE A 275 -7.84 -9.72 7.37
CA ILE A 275 -9.28 -9.46 7.30
C ILE A 275 -9.99 -10.80 7.32
N SER A 276 -10.72 -11.08 8.42
CA SER A 276 -11.60 -12.26 8.53
C SER A 276 -10.94 -13.61 8.20
N GLY A 277 -9.68 -13.82 8.61
CA GLY A 277 -8.96 -15.08 8.38
C GLY A 277 -8.04 -15.10 7.16
N GLU A 278 -8.01 -14.02 6.37
CA GLU A 278 -7.25 -13.98 5.12
C GLU A 278 -6.34 -12.76 5.00
N PRO A 279 -5.13 -12.92 4.43
CA PRO A 279 -4.21 -11.81 4.19
C PRO A 279 -4.65 -10.98 2.98
N HIS A 280 -4.58 -9.67 3.13
CA HIS A 280 -4.91 -8.68 2.11
C HIS A 280 -3.78 -7.67 1.96
N LEU A 281 -3.66 -7.09 0.77
CA LEU A 281 -2.73 -6.03 0.42
C LEU A 281 -3.52 -4.74 0.20
N SER A 282 -3.13 -3.67 0.87
CA SER A 282 -3.58 -2.32 0.56
C SER A 282 -2.39 -1.45 0.20
N THR A 283 -2.49 -0.70 -0.89
CA THR A 283 -1.39 0.14 -1.39
C THR A 283 -1.72 1.62 -1.18
N ARG A 284 -0.70 2.41 -0.85
CA ARG A 284 -0.84 3.84 -0.62
C ARG A 284 -1.10 4.57 -1.93
N THR A 285 -2.14 5.38 -1.95
CA THR A 285 -2.54 6.25 -3.07
C THR A 285 -2.32 7.72 -2.71
N VAL A 286 -2.59 8.63 -3.64
CA VAL A 286 -2.54 10.08 -3.38
C VAL A 286 -3.55 10.56 -2.33
N THR A 287 -4.65 9.83 -2.12
CA THR A 287 -5.72 10.19 -1.18
C THR A 287 -5.78 9.32 0.08
N GLY A 288 -4.87 8.37 0.27
CA GLY A 288 -4.91 7.41 1.38
C GLY A 288 -4.69 5.96 0.92
N TRP A 289 -5.06 4.98 1.73
CA TRP A 289 -4.93 3.56 1.39
C TRP A 289 -5.95 3.12 0.32
N SER A 290 -5.57 2.17 -0.54
CA SER A 290 -6.47 1.58 -1.54
C SER A 290 -7.42 0.57 -0.90
N GLU A 291 -8.53 0.22 -1.57
CA GLU A 291 -9.37 -0.91 -1.12
C GLU A 291 -8.49 -2.17 -0.97
N PRO A 292 -8.57 -2.91 0.17
CA PRO A 292 -7.77 -4.10 0.39
C PRO A 292 -8.06 -5.19 -0.65
N ALA A 293 -7.02 -5.68 -1.31
CA ALA A 293 -7.09 -6.78 -2.26
C ALA A 293 -6.54 -8.06 -1.62
N ARG A 294 -7.30 -9.16 -1.67
CA ARG A 294 -6.86 -10.45 -1.13
C ARG A 294 -5.52 -10.89 -1.72
N ILE A 295 -4.61 -11.34 -0.86
CA ILE A 295 -3.37 -12.00 -1.26
C ILE A 295 -3.67 -13.47 -1.55
N VAL A 296 -3.44 -13.89 -2.80
CA VAL A 296 -3.64 -15.26 -3.23
C VAL A 296 -2.33 -16.04 -3.06
N LEU A 297 -2.33 -17.00 -2.12
CA LEU A 297 -1.26 -17.98 -1.94
C LEU A 297 -1.61 -19.26 -2.71
N GLN A 298 -0.63 -19.89 -3.36
CA GLN A 298 -0.85 -21.11 -4.14
C GLN A 298 -1.10 -22.35 -3.27
N LYS A 299 -0.64 -22.34 -2.02
CA LYS A 299 -0.91 -23.37 -1.02
C LYS A 299 -2.14 -22.98 -0.21
N LYS A 300 -3.02 -23.94 0.05
CA LYS A 300 -4.18 -23.76 0.93
C LYS A 300 -3.74 -23.94 2.39
N PHE A 301 -4.22 -23.04 3.24
CA PHE A 301 -4.05 -23.09 4.68
C PHE A 301 -5.42 -23.00 5.34
N ASP A 302 -5.57 -23.56 6.52
CA ASP A 302 -6.77 -23.39 7.35
C ASP A 302 -6.80 -21.98 7.95
N TRP A 303 -5.62 -21.40 8.18
CA TRP A 303 -5.45 -20.07 8.73
C TRP A 303 -4.08 -19.49 8.32
N VAL A 304 -4.05 -18.20 8.00
CA VAL A 304 -2.84 -17.43 7.70
C VAL A 304 -2.91 -16.11 8.44
N CYS A 305 -1.85 -15.75 9.16
CA CYS A 305 -1.80 -14.52 9.92
C CYS A 305 -0.37 -13.95 9.99
N MET A 306 -0.21 -12.84 10.70
CA MET A 306 1.05 -12.13 10.98
C MET A 306 2.04 -12.11 9.80
N ALA A 307 1.52 -11.80 8.62
CA ALA A 307 2.30 -11.80 7.40
C ALA A 307 3.13 -10.51 7.25
N ASN A 308 4.43 -10.69 7.12
CA ASN A 308 5.46 -9.66 7.00
C ASN A 308 5.97 -9.61 5.57
N ILE A 309 5.69 -8.52 4.87
CA ILE A 309 6.26 -8.26 3.55
C ILE A 309 7.65 -7.64 3.71
N THR A 310 8.63 -8.13 2.95
CA THR A 310 9.95 -7.52 2.91
C THR A 310 9.88 -6.12 2.33
N ARG A 311 10.84 -5.26 2.69
CA ARG A 311 10.88 -3.86 2.23
C ARG A 311 10.85 -3.72 0.70
N ASN A 312 11.52 -4.60 -0.03
CA ASN A 312 11.52 -4.61 -1.50
C ASN A 312 10.31 -5.34 -2.11
N GLY A 313 9.40 -5.84 -1.28
CA GLY A 313 8.21 -6.58 -1.71
C GLY A 313 8.51 -7.97 -2.28
N GLU A 314 9.74 -8.47 -2.18
CA GLU A 314 10.15 -9.73 -2.83
C GLU A 314 9.83 -10.99 -2.04
N ALA A 315 9.61 -10.91 -0.73
CA ALA A 315 9.21 -12.05 0.07
C ALA A 315 8.12 -11.69 1.07
N LEU A 316 7.32 -12.69 1.39
CA LEU A 316 6.33 -12.67 2.48
C LEU A 316 6.74 -13.76 3.47
N ILE A 317 6.97 -13.39 4.73
CA ILE A 317 7.16 -14.32 5.84
C ILE A 317 5.89 -14.29 6.66
N PHE A 318 5.28 -15.44 6.96
CA PHE A 318 3.98 -15.46 7.64
C PHE A 318 3.83 -16.69 8.51
N GLU A 319 2.95 -16.61 9.50
CA GLU A 319 2.51 -17.77 10.25
C GLU A 319 1.29 -18.39 9.57
N ALA A 320 1.23 -19.72 9.52
CA ALA A 320 0.08 -20.41 8.98
C ALA A 320 -0.15 -21.77 9.64
N LYS A 321 -1.42 -22.18 9.61
CA LYS A 321 -1.84 -23.52 9.97
C LYS A 321 -2.21 -24.30 8.72
N GLU A 322 -1.42 -25.32 8.40
CA GLU A 322 -1.75 -26.25 7.31
C GLU A 322 -2.88 -27.19 7.71
N THR A 323 -3.71 -27.57 6.73
CA THR A 323 -4.79 -28.55 6.93
C THR A 323 -4.21 -29.86 7.47
N ALA A 324 -4.76 -30.33 8.59
CA ALA A 324 -4.31 -31.49 9.37
C ALA A 324 -3.05 -31.28 10.26
N SER A 325 -2.45 -30.09 10.30
CA SER A 325 -1.45 -29.75 11.31
C SER A 325 -2.11 -29.42 12.66
N SER A 326 -1.48 -29.82 13.76
CA SER A 326 -1.93 -29.42 15.10
C SER A 326 -1.37 -28.06 15.52
N ASP A 327 -0.21 -27.70 14.98
CA ASP A 327 0.62 -26.53 15.28
C ASP A 327 0.54 -25.45 14.18
N ILE A 328 1.00 -24.26 14.53
CA ILE A 328 1.19 -23.11 13.63
C ILE A 328 2.68 -22.97 13.32
N ASP A 329 3.01 -22.87 12.04
CA ASP A 329 4.39 -22.83 11.56
C ASP A 329 4.69 -21.54 10.79
N LEU A 330 5.99 -21.21 10.68
CA LEU A 330 6.46 -20.13 9.82
C LEU A 330 6.69 -20.61 8.38
N TYR A 331 6.23 -19.79 7.43
CA TYR A 331 6.31 -20.01 6.00
C TYR A 331 6.89 -18.80 5.28
N ILE A 332 7.45 -19.05 4.10
CA ILE A 332 7.94 -18.02 3.18
C ILE A 332 7.31 -18.22 1.81
N ALA A 333 6.84 -17.12 1.22
CA ALA A 333 6.48 -17.05 -0.20
C ALA A 333 7.31 -15.97 -0.90
N LEU A 334 7.91 -16.31 -2.04
CA LEU A 334 8.68 -15.37 -2.84
C LEU A 334 7.80 -14.75 -3.92
N ARG A 335 8.04 -13.48 -4.26
CA ARG A 335 7.28 -12.78 -5.29
C ARG A 335 7.76 -13.20 -6.68
N LYS A 336 6.82 -13.50 -7.57
CA LYS A 336 7.16 -13.81 -8.97
C LYS A 336 7.50 -12.52 -9.72
N LYS A 337 8.38 -12.64 -10.73
CA LYS A 337 8.73 -11.54 -11.64
C LYS A 337 7.51 -10.94 -12.37
N ASN A 338 6.49 -11.76 -12.65
CA ASN A 338 5.25 -11.32 -13.32
C ASN A 338 4.11 -10.96 -12.35
N GLY A 339 4.41 -10.82 -11.06
CA GLY A 339 3.43 -10.56 -10.01
C GLY A 339 2.82 -11.82 -9.40
N GLY A 340 2.22 -11.65 -8.22
CA GLY A 340 1.77 -12.76 -7.37
C GLY A 340 2.93 -13.45 -6.64
N TRP A 341 2.60 -14.54 -5.95
CA TRP A 341 3.52 -15.27 -5.07
C TRP A 341 3.80 -16.68 -5.58
N ASP A 342 5.03 -17.14 -5.45
CA ASP A 342 5.44 -18.53 -5.65
C ASP A 342 4.79 -19.46 -4.62
N MET A 343 4.93 -20.77 -4.85
CA MET A 343 4.46 -21.78 -3.90
C MET A 343 5.14 -21.55 -2.54
N PRO A 344 4.39 -21.28 -1.46
CA PRO A 344 5.00 -21.08 -0.16
C PRO A 344 5.71 -22.34 0.32
N PHE A 345 6.85 -22.17 0.97
CA PHE A 345 7.57 -23.26 1.62
C PHE A 345 7.70 -22.99 3.12
N GLU A 346 7.64 -24.06 3.90
CA GLU A 346 7.87 -24.03 5.34
C GLU A 346 9.36 -23.75 5.62
N ILE A 347 9.67 -22.92 6.61
CA ILE A 347 11.06 -22.60 6.97
C ILE A 347 11.77 -23.82 7.59
N GLY A 348 11.04 -24.62 8.37
CA GLY A 348 11.52 -25.85 8.97
C GLY A 348 12.50 -25.64 10.12
N SER A 349 13.16 -26.72 10.54
CA SER A 349 14.13 -26.73 11.65
C SER A 349 15.41 -25.95 11.30
N PRO A 350 16.03 -25.20 12.23
CA PRO A 350 15.73 -25.17 13.67
C PRO A 350 14.66 -24.15 14.09
N LEU A 351 14.00 -23.45 13.17
CA LEU A 351 13.03 -22.41 13.53
C LEU A 351 11.69 -23.03 13.92
N ASN A 352 11.08 -23.79 13.01
CA ASN A 352 9.85 -24.52 13.29
C ASN A 352 10.11 -25.75 14.16
N THR A 353 9.22 -25.97 15.11
CA THR A 353 9.24 -27.07 16.08
C THR A 353 7.99 -27.93 15.92
N ASN A 354 7.69 -28.76 16.93
CA ASN A 354 6.44 -29.55 17.00
C ASN A 354 5.36 -28.81 17.80
N SER A 355 5.54 -27.49 18.01
CA SER A 355 4.65 -26.60 18.74
C SER A 355 4.44 -25.34 17.90
N ASP A 356 3.74 -24.34 18.43
CA ASP A 356 3.43 -23.12 17.70
C ASP A 356 4.64 -22.17 17.61
N GLU A 357 4.95 -21.73 16.39
CA GLU A 357 5.78 -20.57 16.07
C GLU A 357 4.92 -19.44 15.50
N ARG A 358 5.05 -18.25 16.08
CA ARG A 358 4.11 -17.15 15.93
C ARG A 358 4.78 -15.80 15.73
N THR A 359 4.00 -14.85 15.23
CA THR A 359 4.29 -13.42 15.12
C THR A 359 5.70 -13.13 14.57
N PRO A 360 6.06 -13.63 13.37
CA PRO A 360 7.34 -13.33 12.78
C PRO A 360 7.47 -11.81 12.55
N PHE A 361 8.67 -11.26 12.70
CA PHE A 361 9.01 -9.88 12.38
C PHE A 361 10.41 -9.85 11.78
N LEU A 362 10.49 -9.55 10.49
CA LEU A 362 11.77 -9.37 9.80
C LEU A 362 12.18 -7.90 9.87
N HIS A 363 13.35 -7.65 10.44
CA HIS A 363 13.90 -6.32 10.52
C HIS A 363 14.30 -5.75 9.14
N SER A 364 14.38 -4.42 9.06
CA SER A 364 14.73 -3.68 7.85
C SER A 364 16.17 -3.90 7.34
N ASP A 365 16.98 -4.67 8.06
CA ASP A 365 18.29 -5.17 7.63
C ASP A 365 18.22 -6.40 6.70
N PHE A 366 17.01 -6.92 6.45
CA PHE A 366 16.72 -8.12 5.64
C PHE A 366 17.37 -9.42 6.12
N LYS A 367 17.94 -9.43 7.32
CA LYS A 367 18.70 -10.56 7.87
C LYS A 367 18.15 -11.03 9.20
N THR A 368 17.74 -10.13 10.07
CA THR A 368 17.36 -10.46 11.44
C THR A 368 15.87 -10.70 11.52
N LEU A 369 15.48 -11.93 11.86
CA LEU A 369 14.11 -12.35 12.12
C LEU A 369 13.90 -12.52 13.61
N TYR A 370 12.80 -11.95 14.11
CA TYR A 370 12.28 -12.20 15.45
C TYR A 370 10.98 -12.98 15.32
N PHE A 371 10.72 -13.91 16.24
CA PHE A 371 9.49 -14.69 16.25
C PHE A 371 9.23 -15.19 17.66
N SER A 372 7.97 -15.48 18.00
CA SER A 372 7.60 -16.10 19.26
C SER A 372 7.45 -17.61 19.09
N SER A 373 7.81 -18.42 20.09
CA SER A 373 7.67 -19.87 20.01
C SER A 373 7.29 -20.50 21.35
N SER A 374 6.50 -21.57 21.24
CA SER A 374 6.11 -22.47 22.34
C SER A 374 6.88 -23.79 22.38
N GLY A 375 7.73 -24.03 21.38
CA GLY A 375 8.46 -25.31 21.25
C GLY A 375 9.92 -25.27 21.64
N HIS A 376 10.53 -24.09 21.68
CA HIS A 376 11.92 -23.91 22.12
C HIS A 376 12.07 -23.88 23.65
N GLY A 377 10.98 -23.83 24.42
CA GLY A 377 11.01 -23.62 25.88
C GLY A 377 11.33 -22.17 26.25
N GLY A 378 11.43 -21.87 27.54
CA GLY A 378 11.71 -20.51 28.01
C GLY A 378 10.95 -20.10 29.27
N GLN A 379 10.55 -18.82 29.35
CA GLN A 379 9.88 -18.25 30.53
C GLN A 379 8.37 -18.48 30.53
N GLY A 380 7.73 -18.37 29.37
CA GLY A 380 6.29 -18.50 29.16
C GLY A 380 5.93 -19.52 28.08
N SER A 381 4.70 -19.43 27.56
CA SER A 381 4.25 -20.31 26.47
C SER A 381 4.59 -19.77 25.09
N LEU A 382 4.76 -18.46 24.91
CA LEU A 382 5.20 -17.86 23.64
C LEU A 382 6.31 -16.87 23.92
N ASP A 383 7.54 -17.39 23.95
CA ASP A 383 8.76 -16.63 24.20
C ASP A 383 9.32 -16.05 22.88
N VAL A 384 9.89 -14.85 22.90
CA VAL A 384 10.55 -14.24 21.74
C VAL A 384 11.96 -14.77 21.54
N PHE A 385 12.24 -15.13 20.29
CA PHE A 385 13.53 -15.58 19.78
C PHE A 385 14.03 -14.67 18.65
N LYS A 386 15.35 -14.61 18.49
CA LYS A 386 16.04 -13.96 17.38
C LYS A 386 16.78 -15.02 16.54
N THR A 387 16.80 -14.85 15.23
CA THR A 387 17.62 -15.64 14.31
C THR A 387 18.11 -14.77 13.15
N THR A 388 19.19 -15.18 12.51
CA THR A 388 19.83 -14.47 11.40
C THR A 388 19.82 -15.31 10.13
N ARG A 389 19.36 -14.72 9.03
CA ARG A 389 19.44 -15.28 7.68
C ARG A 389 20.89 -15.34 7.24
N LEU A 390 21.37 -16.52 6.86
CA LEU A 390 22.79 -16.76 6.57
C LEU A 390 23.14 -16.63 5.07
N ASP A 391 22.13 -16.66 4.19
CA ASP A 391 22.28 -16.48 2.75
C ASP A 391 20.98 -15.98 2.09
N ASP A 392 20.95 -15.87 0.76
CA ASP A 392 19.80 -15.37 0.00
C ASP A 392 18.78 -16.47 -0.37
N THR A 393 18.97 -17.71 0.08
CA THR A 393 18.07 -18.83 -0.25
C THR A 393 16.78 -18.83 0.56
N TRP A 394 16.72 -18.02 1.63
CA TRP A 394 15.64 -17.98 2.62
C TRP A 394 15.44 -19.28 3.42
N LYS A 395 16.31 -20.28 3.23
CA LYS A 395 16.22 -21.60 3.87
C LYS A 395 17.31 -21.83 4.93
N ASN A 396 18.30 -20.95 4.98
CA ASN A 396 19.45 -21.10 5.86
C ASN A 396 19.45 -20.00 6.93
N TRP A 397 19.18 -20.40 8.17
CA TRP A 397 19.01 -19.53 9.32
C TRP A 397 19.91 -20.01 10.47
N SER A 398 20.42 -19.08 11.27
CA SER A 398 21.15 -19.43 12.50
C SER A 398 20.21 -20.12 13.51
N PRO A 399 20.74 -20.93 14.43
CA PRO A 399 19.95 -21.41 15.57
C PRO A 399 19.25 -20.25 16.30
N PRO A 400 17.98 -20.40 16.71
CA PRO A 400 17.28 -19.37 17.46
C PRO A 400 17.95 -19.01 18.78
N GLU A 401 17.98 -17.73 19.11
CA GLU A 401 18.48 -17.20 20.37
C GLU A 401 17.30 -16.70 21.20
N ASN A 402 17.04 -17.28 22.37
CA ASN A 402 16.00 -16.83 23.29
C ASN A 402 16.38 -15.44 23.82
N LEU A 403 15.49 -14.44 23.73
CA LEU A 403 15.81 -13.07 24.14
C LEU A 403 15.93 -12.88 25.66
N GLY A 404 15.54 -13.88 26.46
CA GLY A 404 15.82 -13.99 27.87
C GLY A 404 14.91 -13.15 28.77
N LYS A 405 15.18 -13.25 30.08
CA LYS A 405 14.40 -12.58 31.13
C LYS A 405 14.45 -11.06 30.96
N GLY A 406 13.28 -10.44 30.89
CA GLY A 406 13.13 -9.00 30.67
C GLY A 406 12.33 -8.73 29.40
N VAL A 407 12.65 -9.42 28.30
CA VAL A 407 11.80 -9.45 27.10
C VAL A 407 10.71 -10.51 27.28
N ASN A 408 11.11 -11.73 27.63
CA ASN A 408 10.20 -12.85 27.80
C ASN A 408 9.64 -12.87 29.22
N THR A 409 8.33 -13.06 29.33
CA THR A 409 7.60 -13.11 30.59
C THR A 409 7.03 -14.50 30.84
N PRO A 410 6.45 -14.79 32.01
CA PRO A 410 5.69 -16.02 32.21
C PRO A 410 4.39 -16.14 31.40
N LYS A 411 4.06 -15.14 30.56
CA LYS A 411 2.84 -15.09 29.72
C LYS A 411 3.23 -15.30 28.25
N ASP A 412 2.42 -14.75 27.35
CA ASP A 412 2.64 -14.84 25.90
C ASP A 412 3.05 -13.48 25.35
N GLU A 413 4.11 -13.44 24.54
CA GLU A 413 4.55 -12.24 23.85
C GLU A 413 4.09 -12.26 22.38
N TYR A 414 3.27 -11.27 22.01
CA TYR A 414 2.73 -11.11 20.66
C TYR A 414 3.26 -9.87 19.96
N GLY A 415 3.48 -9.99 18.64
CA GLY A 415 3.66 -8.84 17.76
C GLY A 415 4.93 -8.05 18.06
N PHE A 416 6.03 -8.74 18.37
CA PHE A 416 7.31 -8.10 18.60
C PHE A 416 7.74 -7.30 17.35
N CYS A 417 8.01 -6.00 17.51
CA CYS A 417 8.52 -5.16 16.44
C CYS A 417 9.58 -4.18 16.94
N ILE A 418 10.45 -3.74 16.04
CA ILE A 418 11.57 -2.84 16.32
C ILE A 418 11.55 -1.69 15.30
N PRO A 419 11.67 -0.41 15.72
CA PRO A 419 11.96 0.70 14.82
C PRO A 419 13.35 0.57 14.16
N PRO A 420 13.65 1.36 13.13
CA PRO A 420 14.95 1.33 12.43
C PRO A 420 16.17 1.56 13.33
N SER A 421 15.98 2.23 14.48
CA SER A 421 17.00 2.42 15.50
C SER A 421 17.65 1.12 15.96
N GLY A 422 16.90 0.02 15.95
CA GLY A 422 17.30 -1.23 16.55
C GLY A 422 17.28 -1.24 18.09
N ASN A 423 17.17 -0.09 18.75
CA ASN A 423 17.56 0.05 20.18
C ASN A 423 16.42 -0.17 21.20
N VAL A 424 15.18 -0.22 20.74
CA VAL A 424 13.99 -0.47 21.58
C VAL A 424 13.09 -1.43 20.81
N ALA A 425 12.40 -2.32 21.51
CA ALA A 425 11.35 -3.15 20.92
C ALA A 425 9.99 -2.80 21.53
N TYR A 426 8.94 -3.09 20.78
CA TYR A 426 7.56 -3.08 21.23
C TYR A 426 6.98 -4.48 21.09
N LEU A 427 6.11 -4.86 22.01
CA LEU A 427 5.38 -6.13 21.99
C LEU A 427 4.12 -5.99 22.84
N ALA A 428 3.18 -6.90 22.67
CA ALA A 428 2.01 -7.00 23.52
C ALA A 428 2.11 -8.24 24.42
N THR A 429 1.85 -8.07 25.71
CA THR A 429 1.83 -9.16 26.69
C THR A 429 0.88 -8.82 27.84
N ARG A 430 0.49 -9.83 28.61
CA ARG A 430 -0.33 -9.64 29.81
C ARG A 430 0.56 -9.41 31.01
N ILE A 431 0.32 -8.35 31.78
CA ILE A 431 1.07 -8.09 33.02
C ILE A 431 0.10 -8.10 34.20
N ASP A 432 0.44 -8.86 35.24
CA ASP A 432 -0.38 -8.92 36.46
C ASP A 432 -0.53 -7.50 37.06
N GLY A 433 -1.77 -7.07 37.28
CA GLY A 433 -2.10 -5.73 37.78
C GLY A 433 -2.31 -4.66 36.71
N LEU A 434 -2.15 -5.00 35.42
CA LEU A 434 -2.62 -4.19 34.29
C LEU A 434 -3.95 -4.75 33.73
N HIS A 435 -4.21 -4.55 32.43
CA HIS A 435 -5.45 -4.95 31.79
C HIS A 435 -5.28 -6.28 31.03
N ASP A 436 -5.90 -6.44 29.85
CA ASP A 436 -5.76 -7.68 29.05
C ASP A 436 -4.39 -7.71 28.35
N LEU A 437 -4.32 -7.60 27.02
CA LEU A 437 -3.04 -7.35 26.35
C LEU A 437 -2.74 -5.86 26.39
N ASP A 438 -1.53 -5.53 26.83
CA ASP A 438 -1.01 -4.18 26.88
C ASP A 438 0.21 -4.08 25.95
N ILE A 439 0.32 -2.99 25.19
CA ILE A 439 1.54 -2.70 24.42
C ILE A 439 2.61 -2.20 25.39
N MET A 440 3.72 -2.93 25.39
CA MET A 440 4.90 -2.70 26.20
C MET A 440 6.06 -2.27 25.30
N ARG A 441 7.04 -1.58 25.90
CA ARG A 441 8.33 -1.30 25.27
C ARG A 441 9.48 -1.83 26.11
N ILE A 442 10.61 -2.14 25.49
CA ILE A 442 11.83 -2.55 26.18
C ILE A 442 13.08 -2.09 25.43
N PRO A 443 14.06 -1.48 26.10
CA PRO A 443 15.38 -1.26 25.53
C PRO A 443 16.07 -2.60 25.20
N LEU A 444 16.62 -2.72 24.00
CA LEU A 444 17.36 -3.90 23.58
C LEU A 444 18.86 -3.73 23.84
N ASP A 445 19.50 -4.76 24.39
CA ASP A 445 20.95 -4.82 24.49
C ASP A 445 21.58 -5.14 23.12
N SER A 446 22.86 -4.81 22.93
CA SER A 446 23.54 -4.91 21.62
C SER A 446 23.50 -6.30 20.98
N ALA A 447 23.44 -7.39 21.74
CA ALA A 447 23.34 -8.73 21.17
C ALA A 447 21.90 -9.06 20.72
N ALA A 448 20.89 -8.44 21.33
CA ALA A 448 19.50 -8.53 20.88
C ALA A 448 19.20 -7.63 19.67
N GLN A 449 19.99 -6.58 19.42
CA GLN A 449 19.75 -5.64 18.34
C GLN A 449 20.00 -6.24 16.95
N PRO A 450 19.29 -5.77 15.91
CA PRO A 450 19.62 -6.04 14.51
C PRO A 450 20.77 -5.14 14.02
N ASP A 451 21.20 -5.31 12.77
CA ASP A 451 22.15 -4.37 12.15
C ASP A 451 21.48 -2.99 12.02
N ALA A 452 22.09 -1.96 12.61
CA ALA A 452 21.56 -0.59 12.57
C ALA A 452 21.40 -0.10 11.12
N GLN A 453 20.26 0.54 10.84
CA GLN A 453 19.92 1.04 9.50
C GLN A 453 19.78 2.57 9.48
N VAL A 454 19.99 3.15 8.31
CA VAL A 454 19.57 4.51 7.97
C VAL A 454 18.52 4.43 6.89
N ILE A 455 17.38 5.08 7.10
CA ILE A 455 16.34 5.28 6.11
C ILE A 455 16.60 6.57 5.38
N ILE A 456 16.85 6.46 4.08
CA ILE A 456 16.85 7.59 3.16
C ILE A 456 15.43 7.75 2.65
N THR A 457 14.85 8.93 2.85
CA THR A 457 13.57 9.32 2.26
C THR A 457 13.80 10.44 1.26
N GLY A 458 12.93 10.58 0.28
CA GLY A 458 13.00 11.71 -0.64
C GLY A 458 11.76 11.87 -1.47
N THR A 459 11.75 12.90 -2.31
CA THR A 459 10.69 13.13 -3.29
C THR A 459 11.31 13.30 -4.66
N LEU A 460 10.83 12.52 -5.61
CA LEU A 460 11.18 12.59 -7.01
C LEU A 460 10.38 13.72 -7.66
N MET A 461 11.10 14.71 -8.19
CA MET A 461 10.52 15.88 -8.86
C MET A 461 11.23 16.13 -10.19
N ASP A 462 10.48 16.65 -11.16
CA ASP A 462 11.05 17.22 -12.38
C ASP A 462 11.75 18.57 -12.11
N GLY A 463 12.42 19.12 -13.12
CA GLY A 463 13.12 20.41 -13.04
C GLY A 463 12.20 21.60 -12.71
N SER A 464 10.89 21.48 -12.94
CA SER A 464 9.88 22.47 -12.53
C SER A 464 9.44 22.35 -11.06
N GLY A 465 9.86 21.28 -10.36
CA GLY A 465 9.45 20.98 -8.99
C GLY A 465 8.13 20.19 -8.89
N LYS A 466 7.59 19.71 -10.01
CA LYS A 466 6.40 18.85 -10.02
C LYS A 466 6.82 17.41 -9.67
N THR A 467 6.03 16.75 -8.83
CA THR A 467 6.29 15.36 -8.42
C THR A 467 6.07 14.37 -9.56
N MET A 468 6.90 13.33 -9.60
CA MET A 468 6.94 12.33 -10.67
C MET A 468 6.98 10.91 -10.10
N SER A 469 6.43 9.94 -10.83
CA SER A 469 6.61 8.52 -10.53
C SER A 469 7.77 7.91 -11.33
N GLY A 470 8.53 7.00 -10.72
CA GLY A 470 9.60 6.22 -11.33
C GLY A 470 10.14 5.17 -10.35
N GLU A 471 11.37 4.74 -10.57
CA GLU A 471 12.12 3.84 -9.70
C GLU A 471 13.41 4.51 -9.22
N ILE A 472 13.83 4.20 -8.00
CA ILE A 472 15.12 4.59 -7.43
C ILE A 472 16.00 3.35 -7.40
N ILE A 473 17.12 3.41 -8.11
CA ILE A 473 18.16 2.38 -8.08
C ILE A 473 19.17 2.76 -7.02
N VAL A 474 19.47 1.83 -6.11
CA VAL A 474 20.49 1.96 -5.06
C VAL A 474 21.59 0.96 -5.35
N GLU A 475 22.81 1.45 -5.47
CA GLU A 475 24.02 0.67 -5.74
C GLU A 475 25.00 0.82 -4.59
N ASP A 476 25.75 -0.24 -4.30
CA ASP A 476 26.93 -0.15 -3.46
C ASP A 476 27.99 0.75 -4.11
N ALA A 477 28.57 1.68 -3.35
CA ALA A 477 29.42 2.72 -3.91
C ALA A 477 30.73 2.20 -4.50
N ASP A 478 31.25 1.09 -3.97
CA ASP A 478 32.54 0.54 -4.37
C ASP A 478 32.36 -0.51 -5.47
N SER A 479 31.53 -1.53 -5.23
CA SER A 479 31.29 -2.65 -6.16
C SER A 479 30.36 -2.31 -7.33
N LYS A 480 29.59 -1.21 -7.23
CA LYS A 480 28.56 -0.81 -8.21
C LYS A 480 27.43 -1.82 -8.40
N LYS A 481 27.33 -2.83 -7.52
CA LYS A 481 26.23 -3.80 -7.55
C LYS A 481 24.94 -3.10 -7.11
N VAL A 482 23.87 -3.25 -7.89
CA VAL A 482 22.53 -2.85 -7.46
C VAL A 482 22.16 -3.66 -6.21
N VAL A 483 21.93 -2.96 -5.11
CA VAL A 483 21.53 -3.55 -3.83
C VAL A 483 20.02 -3.47 -3.64
N GLN A 484 19.36 -2.43 -4.16
CA GLN A 484 17.91 -2.26 -4.08
C GLN A 484 17.37 -1.50 -5.30
N THR A 485 16.13 -1.80 -5.67
CA THR A 485 15.30 -1.03 -6.59
C THR A 485 14.00 -0.68 -5.89
N VAL A 486 13.67 0.61 -5.81
CA VAL A 486 12.54 1.11 -5.02
C VAL A 486 11.59 1.91 -5.91
N ALA A 487 10.33 1.49 -6.00
CA ALA A 487 9.32 2.27 -6.69
C ALA A 487 8.98 3.53 -5.90
N THR A 488 8.88 4.67 -6.58
CA THR A 488 8.33 5.88 -5.97
C THR A 488 6.82 5.82 -5.91
N ARG A 489 6.23 6.52 -4.95
CA ARG A 489 4.80 6.75 -4.88
C ARG A 489 4.29 7.61 -6.06
N PRO A 490 2.97 7.62 -6.33
CA PRO A 490 2.39 8.53 -7.30
C PRO A 490 2.60 10.03 -7.00
N ASP A 491 2.83 10.39 -5.73
CA ASP A 491 3.22 11.74 -5.30
C ASP A 491 4.75 11.96 -5.31
N GLY A 492 5.49 11.06 -5.94
CA GLY A 492 6.94 11.07 -6.10
C GLY A 492 7.75 10.73 -4.85
N LYS A 493 7.12 10.56 -3.69
CA LYS A 493 7.82 10.21 -2.46
C LYS A 493 8.40 8.79 -2.53
N TYR A 494 9.59 8.58 -2.01
CA TYR A 494 10.23 7.28 -1.90
C TYR A 494 10.98 7.15 -0.58
N SER A 495 11.27 5.91 -0.18
CA SER A 495 12.25 5.66 0.88
C SER A 495 12.91 4.29 0.79
N PHE A 496 14.20 4.21 1.11
CA PHE A 496 14.97 2.97 1.18
C PHE A 496 15.86 2.94 2.43
N SER A 497 16.22 1.75 2.94
CA SER A 497 17.15 1.61 4.08
C SER A 497 18.47 1.05 3.62
N VAL A 498 19.54 1.51 4.25
CA VAL A 498 20.86 0.91 4.09
C VAL A 498 21.50 0.72 5.46
N SER A 499 22.42 -0.22 5.56
CA SER A 499 23.22 -0.40 6.77
C SER A 499 23.89 0.91 7.15
N LYS A 500 24.02 1.17 8.46
CA LYS A 500 24.65 2.38 9.00
C LYS A 500 26.09 2.59 8.50
N THR A 501 26.77 1.52 8.07
CA THR A 501 28.13 1.58 7.55
C THR A 501 28.20 1.58 6.02
N ALA A 502 27.05 1.55 5.33
CA ALA A 502 27.00 1.49 3.88
C ALA A 502 27.42 2.81 3.24
N LYS A 503 28.18 2.69 2.15
CA LYS A 503 28.41 3.76 1.19
C LYS A 503 27.69 3.39 -0.09
N ILE A 504 26.79 4.24 -0.54
CA ILE A 504 25.94 3.94 -1.68
C ILE A 504 25.95 5.06 -2.71
N ASN A 505 25.60 4.72 -3.94
CA ASN A 505 25.13 5.65 -4.94
C ASN A 505 23.67 5.34 -5.25
N TYR A 506 22.82 6.35 -5.38
CA TYR A 506 21.45 6.12 -5.83
C TYR A 506 21.00 7.17 -6.82
N TYR A 507 20.06 6.79 -7.68
CA TYR A 507 19.56 7.61 -8.79
C TYR A 507 18.17 7.14 -9.21
N ALA A 508 17.43 8.00 -9.90
CA ALA A 508 16.11 7.63 -10.44
C ALA A 508 16.21 7.10 -11.87
N THR A 509 15.28 6.23 -12.24
CA THR A 509 15.05 5.74 -13.60
C THR A 509 13.56 5.54 -13.84
N GLY A 510 13.14 5.44 -15.10
CA GLY A 510 11.74 5.22 -15.48
C GLY A 510 11.41 5.81 -16.85
N ASP A 511 10.21 5.48 -17.33
CA ASP A 511 9.72 5.98 -18.62
C ASP A 511 9.68 7.51 -18.60
N SER A 512 10.50 8.14 -19.44
CA SER A 512 10.66 9.59 -19.55
C SER A 512 11.50 10.29 -18.47
N LEU A 513 12.30 9.57 -17.69
CA LEU A 513 13.20 10.15 -16.68
C LEU A 513 14.67 10.02 -17.11
N ILE A 514 15.44 11.09 -16.95
CA ILE A 514 16.89 11.08 -17.15
C ILE A 514 17.54 11.55 -15.85
N SER A 515 18.19 10.61 -15.15
CA SER A 515 19.02 11.00 -14.02
C SER A 515 20.35 11.56 -14.54
N THR A 516 20.58 12.83 -14.26
CA THR A 516 21.79 13.56 -14.67
C THR A 516 23.00 13.23 -13.78
N LYS A 517 22.77 12.68 -12.57
CA LYS A 517 23.83 12.36 -11.61
C LYS A 517 23.36 11.31 -10.60
N LYS A 518 24.29 10.46 -10.17
CA LYS A 518 24.13 9.61 -8.98
C LYS A 518 24.41 10.39 -7.70
N THR A 519 23.53 10.26 -6.71
CA THR A 519 23.74 10.82 -5.37
C THR A 519 24.56 9.84 -4.54
N PHE A 520 25.75 10.27 -4.12
CA PHE A 520 26.58 9.51 -3.18
C PHE A 520 26.10 9.77 -1.75
N VAL A 521 25.95 8.71 -0.97
CA VAL A 521 25.62 8.76 0.45
C VAL A 521 26.58 7.87 1.23
N ASP A 522 27.21 8.45 2.26
CA ASP A 522 27.88 7.71 3.32
C ASP A 522 26.96 7.67 4.54
N ALA A 523 26.31 6.52 4.75
CA ALA A 523 25.29 6.35 5.78
C ALA A 523 25.85 6.56 7.20
N SER A 524 27.17 6.40 7.38
CA SER A 524 27.82 6.53 8.68
C SER A 524 27.84 7.97 9.20
N THR A 525 27.64 8.94 8.30
CA THR A 525 27.66 10.39 8.62
C THR A 525 26.37 10.90 9.24
N TYR A 526 25.24 10.21 9.07
CA TYR A 526 23.97 10.64 9.65
C TYR A 526 23.95 10.34 11.14
N LYS A 527 23.52 11.32 11.94
CA LYS A 527 23.27 11.10 13.37
C LYS A 527 21.91 10.48 13.63
N ASN A 528 20.92 10.85 12.82
CA ASN A 528 19.56 10.34 12.90
C ASN A 528 19.41 9.06 12.04
N GLU A 529 18.39 8.28 12.36
CA GLU A 529 18.03 7.06 11.63
C GLU A 529 17.26 7.34 10.34
N VAL A 530 16.66 8.53 10.23
CA VAL A 530 15.97 8.99 9.03
C VAL A 530 16.72 10.20 8.49
N ALA A 531 17.13 10.10 7.21
CA ALA A 531 17.70 11.18 6.44
C ALA A 531 16.72 11.55 5.32
N GLU A 532 16.45 12.85 5.16
CA GLU A 532 15.65 13.37 4.05
C GLU A 532 16.58 13.91 2.98
N GLU A 533 16.47 13.34 1.78
CA GLU A 533 17.24 13.70 0.61
C GLU A 533 16.33 14.20 -0.51
N LYS A 534 16.81 15.17 -1.28
CA LYS A 534 16.11 15.64 -2.48
C LYS A 534 16.89 15.21 -3.70
N VAL A 535 16.25 14.39 -4.54
CA VAL A 535 16.81 14.02 -5.84
C VAL A 535 16.07 14.82 -6.90
N ALA A 536 16.73 15.87 -7.38
CA ALA A 536 16.31 16.57 -8.58
C ALA A 536 16.72 15.73 -9.80
N ILE A 537 15.78 15.55 -10.73
CA ILE A 537 16.03 14.88 -12.02
C ILE A 537 15.57 15.77 -13.17
N VAL A 538 15.97 15.40 -14.38
CA VAL A 538 15.46 16.03 -15.60
C VAL A 538 14.52 15.05 -16.28
N THR A 539 13.33 15.52 -16.65
CA THR A 539 12.42 14.72 -17.47
C THR A 539 12.79 14.80 -18.94
N VAL A 540 12.40 13.80 -19.72
CA VAL A 540 12.56 13.80 -21.17
C VAL A 540 11.90 15.02 -21.81
N LYS A 541 10.75 15.46 -21.29
CA LYS A 541 10.07 16.66 -21.79
C LYS A 541 10.90 17.94 -21.56
N GLU A 542 11.51 18.08 -20.40
CA GLU A 542 12.41 19.20 -20.11
C GLU A 542 13.68 19.12 -20.95
N ALA A 543 14.22 17.91 -21.15
CA ALA A 543 15.37 17.67 -22.01
C ALA A 543 15.12 18.07 -23.47
N GLU A 544 13.90 17.88 -23.98
CA GLU A 544 13.50 18.37 -25.30
C GLU A 544 13.44 19.91 -25.39
N GLN A 545 13.09 20.60 -24.30
CA GLN A 545 12.81 22.04 -24.29
C GLN A 545 14.04 22.90 -24.01
N GLU A 546 14.94 22.45 -23.13
CA GLU A 546 15.96 23.31 -22.50
C GLU A 546 17.40 23.01 -22.92
N HIS A 547 17.64 22.16 -23.92
CA HIS A 547 19.00 21.70 -24.26
C HIS A 547 19.75 21.16 -23.03
N THR A 548 19.20 20.11 -22.40
CA THR A 548 19.77 19.58 -21.16
C THR A 548 21.22 19.12 -21.35
N SER A 549 22.10 19.66 -20.51
CA SER A 549 23.50 19.28 -20.40
C SER A 549 23.68 18.32 -19.22
N ILE A 550 24.27 17.17 -19.48
CA ILE A 550 24.68 16.17 -18.49
C ILE A 550 26.20 16.32 -18.33
N GLU A 551 26.65 16.77 -17.17
CA GLU A 551 28.08 16.94 -16.87
C GLU A 551 28.68 15.66 -16.28
N LEU A 552 29.78 15.18 -16.86
CA LEU A 552 30.42 13.91 -16.51
C LEU A 552 31.93 14.11 -16.31
N SER A 553 32.39 14.12 -15.06
CA SER A 553 33.80 14.46 -14.75
C SER A 553 34.76 13.27 -14.56
N LEU A 554 34.28 12.02 -14.54
CA LEU A 554 35.01 10.92 -13.88
C LEU A 554 35.41 9.73 -14.77
N PHE A 555 35.45 9.88 -16.10
CA PHE A 555 35.64 8.71 -16.98
C PHE A 555 37.08 8.45 -17.42
N PHE A 556 38.02 9.30 -17.04
CA PHE A 556 39.39 9.28 -17.56
C PHE A 556 40.42 9.46 -16.45
N ASP A 557 41.53 8.74 -16.53
CA ASP A 557 42.69 9.01 -15.68
C ASP A 557 43.39 10.32 -16.09
N PHE A 558 44.25 10.83 -15.21
CA PHE A 558 45.09 11.98 -15.48
C PHE A 558 45.85 11.81 -16.80
N ALA A 559 45.77 12.84 -17.66
CA ALA A 559 46.36 12.87 -19.00
C ALA A 559 45.99 11.71 -19.97
N LYS A 560 44.99 10.89 -19.64
CA LYS A 560 44.49 9.82 -20.52
C LYS A 560 43.13 10.15 -21.14
N TYR A 561 42.82 9.46 -22.24
CA TYR A 561 41.53 9.54 -22.94
C TYR A 561 40.88 8.16 -23.14
N ASP A 562 41.42 7.10 -22.52
CA ASP A 562 40.77 5.80 -22.48
C ASP A 562 39.66 5.81 -21.43
N LEU A 563 38.45 5.39 -21.82
CA LEU A 563 37.33 5.27 -20.90
C LEU A 563 37.62 4.19 -19.86
N ARG A 564 37.64 4.61 -18.59
CA ARG A 564 37.72 3.68 -17.46
C ARG A 564 36.47 2.80 -17.37
N PRO A 565 36.57 1.60 -16.75
CA PRO A 565 35.43 0.71 -16.61
C PRO A 565 34.22 1.35 -15.92
N ASP A 566 34.43 2.14 -14.88
CA ASP A 566 33.37 2.87 -14.17
C ASP A 566 32.68 3.91 -15.08
N GLY A 567 33.46 4.57 -15.94
CA GLY A 567 32.92 5.49 -16.93
C GLY A 567 32.12 4.82 -18.03
N LYS A 568 32.54 3.64 -18.49
CA LYS A 568 31.74 2.84 -19.45
C LYS A 568 30.40 2.45 -18.85
N SER A 569 30.36 2.02 -17.59
CA SER A 569 29.10 1.66 -16.91
C SER A 569 28.15 2.87 -16.80
N GLU A 570 28.67 4.06 -16.51
CA GLU A 570 27.84 5.27 -16.43
C GLU A 570 27.34 5.72 -17.81
N LEU A 571 28.17 5.64 -18.85
CA LEU A 571 27.73 5.91 -20.22
C LEU A 571 26.70 4.89 -20.70
N GLN A 572 26.82 3.62 -20.29
CA GLN A 572 25.82 2.58 -20.59
C GLN A 572 24.46 2.94 -19.98
N ARG A 573 24.43 3.46 -18.75
CA ARG A 573 23.21 3.93 -18.09
C ARG A 573 22.58 5.07 -18.89
N ILE A 574 23.37 6.10 -19.22
CA ILE A 574 22.89 7.24 -20.00
C ILE A 574 22.36 6.78 -21.37
N TYR A 575 23.06 5.87 -22.06
CA TYR A 575 22.59 5.27 -23.30
C TYR A 575 21.23 4.57 -23.11
N ALA A 576 21.06 3.78 -22.05
CA ALA A 576 19.80 3.12 -21.76
C ALA A 576 18.65 4.11 -21.56
N ASP A 577 18.92 5.26 -20.91
CA ASP A 577 17.95 6.33 -20.69
C ASP A 577 17.58 7.07 -22.00
N ILE A 578 18.50 7.21 -22.97
CA ILE A 578 18.27 8.03 -24.17
C ILE A 578 18.01 7.26 -25.47
N LYS A 579 18.33 5.96 -25.56
CA LYS A 579 18.27 5.17 -26.81
C LYS A 579 16.88 5.08 -27.46
N GLY A 580 15.82 5.26 -26.67
CA GLY A 580 14.44 5.25 -27.17
C GLY A 580 14.03 6.54 -27.88
N TYR A 581 14.86 7.59 -27.81
CA TYR A 581 14.56 8.92 -28.33
C TYR A 581 15.42 9.24 -29.58
N ASN A 582 14.81 9.91 -30.56
CA ASN A 582 15.46 10.29 -31.82
C ASN A 582 16.30 11.59 -31.70
N TRP A 583 17.00 11.75 -30.58
CA TRP A 583 17.71 12.98 -30.26
C TRP A 583 19.06 13.10 -30.96
N ALA A 584 19.49 14.33 -31.19
CA ALA A 584 20.86 14.69 -31.46
C ALA A 584 21.63 14.89 -30.15
N ILE A 585 22.89 14.48 -30.14
CA ILE A 585 23.82 14.56 -29.02
C ILE A 585 24.99 15.47 -29.40
N GLU A 586 25.36 16.39 -28.52
CA GLU A 586 26.60 17.17 -28.60
C GLU A 586 27.49 16.84 -27.39
N ILE A 587 28.73 16.42 -27.66
CA ILE A 587 29.69 16.01 -26.63
C ILE A 587 30.81 17.04 -26.53
N GLY A 588 30.92 17.73 -25.41
CA GLY A 588 31.95 18.73 -25.13
C GLY A 588 33.04 18.21 -24.21
N GLY A 589 34.31 18.23 -24.61
CA GLY A 589 35.44 17.87 -23.74
C GLY A 589 36.11 19.10 -23.12
N HIS A 590 36.48 19.00 -21.84
CA HIS A 590 37.13 20.10 -21.08
C HIS A 590 38.31 19.59 -20.25
N THR A 591 39.29 20.46 -20.02
CA THR A 591 40.45 20.22 -19.14
C THR A 591 40.55 21.33 -18.08
N ASP A 592 41.41 21.10 -17.09
CA ASP A 592 41.93 22.18 -16.23
C ASP A 592 43.04 22.96 -16.96
N ASN A 593 43.73 23.84 -16.23
CA ASN A 593 44.82 24.67 -16.74
C ASN A 593 46.21 24.01 -16.71
N VAL A 594 46.32 22.71 -16.41
CA VAL A 594 47.61 22.03 -16.31
C VAL A 594 48.03 21.50 -17.67
N GLY A 595 49.09 22.06 -18.26
CA GLY A 595 49.61 21.69 -19.58
C GLY A 595 49.60 22.85 -20.57
N THR A 596 49.98 22.60 -21.82
CA THR A 596 49.90 23.60 -22.89
C THR A 596 48.49 23.67 -23.44
N GLU A 597 48.09 24.84 -23.97
CA GLU A 597 46.77 25.03 -24.58
C GLU A 597 46.49 23.99 -25.68
N GLN A 598 47.49 23.74 -26.53
CA GLN A 598 47.40 22.73 -27.59
C GLN A 598 47.21 21.32 -27.03
N SER A 599 48.01 20.91 -26.04
CA SER A 599 47.87 19.59 -25.40
C SER A 599 46.50 19.41 -24.76
N ASN A 600 45.99 20.46 -24.11
CA ASN A 600 44.67 20.45 -23.46
C ASN A 600 43.52 20.37 -24.48
N LEU A 601 43.65 21.07 -25.60
CA LEU A 601 42.70 20.98 -26.69
C LEU A 601 42.68 19.59 -27.34
N GLU A 602 43.85 19.00 -27.59
CA GLU A 602 43.96 17.64 -28.13
C GLU A 602 43.38 16.59 -27.15
N LEU A 603 43.74 16.67 -25.86
CA LEU A 603 43.25 15.76 -24.83
C LEU A 603 41.73 15.81 -24.69
N SER A 604 41.16 17.01 -24.57
CA SER A 604 39.70 17.19 -24.49
C SER A 604 38.98 16.70 -25.73
N THR A 605 39.54 16.93 -26.93
CA THR A 605 38.96 16.45 -28.19
C THR A 605 38.92 14.92 -28.23
N ARG A 606 40.03 14.25 -27.87
CA ARG A 606 40.08 12.77 -27.83
C ARG A 606 39.12 12.18 -26.79
N ARG A 607 38.96 12.82 -25.63
CA ARG A 607 37.97 12.40 -24.62
C ARG A 607 36.54 12.50 -25.14
N ALA A 608 36.19 13.62 -25.78
CA ALA A 608 34.87 13.79 -26.38
C ALA A 608 34.62 12.76 -27.50
N GLN A 609 35.64 12.48 -28.31
CA GLN A 609 35.59 11.43 -29.32
C GLN A 609 35.39 10.03 -28.72
N ALA A 610 36.11 9.67 -27.65
CA ALA A 610 35.97 8.38 -26.99
C ALA A 610 34.55 8.13 -26.48
N VAL A 611 33.90 9.17 -25.94
CA VAL A 611 32.49 9.09 -25.54
C VAL A 611 31.58 8.92 -26.76
N ARG A 612 31.81 9.66 -27.85
CA ARG A 612 31.06 9.48 -29.10
C ARG A 612 31.18 8.05 -29.62
N ASP A 613 32.40 7.51 -29.67
CA ASP A 613 32.68 6.19 -30.20
C ASP A 613 32.01 5.11 -29.35
N PHE A 614 31.97 5.28 -28.03
CA PHE A 614 31.21 4.40 -27.14
C PHE A 614 29.71 4.38 -27.48
N PHE A 615 29.06 5.54 -27.66
CA PHE A 615 27.63 5.58 -28.01
C PHE A 615 27.35 4.93 -29.38
N VAL A 616 28.24 5.14 -30.35
CA VAL A 616 28.14 4.49 -31.67
C VAL A 616 28.30 2.97 -31.55
N GLU A 617 29.24 2.49 -30.75
CA GLU A 617 29.44 1.05 -30.48
C GLU A 617 28.22 0.42 -29.82
N GLN A 618 27.54 1.16 -28.93
CA GLN A 618 26.27 0.72 -28.34
C GLN A 618 25.08 0.77 -29.32
N GLY A 619 25.26 1.36 -30.51
CA GLY A 619 24.24 1.40 -31.58
C GLY A 619 23.47 2.71 -31.68
N TYR A 620 23.94 3.80 -31.07
CA TYR A 620 23.36 5.13 -31.30
C TYR A 620 23.80 5.67 -32.68
N PRO A 621 22.91 6.28 -33.49
CA PRO A 621 23.27 6.69 -34.86
C PRO A 621 24.41 7.71 -34.88
N ALA A 622 25.48 7.42 -35.62
CA ALA A 622 26.69 8.24 -35.64
C ALA A 622 26.44 9.67 -36.14
N GLU A 623 25.53 9.84 -37.09
CA GLU A 623 25.08 11.11 -37.67
C GLU A 623 24.31 11.99 -36.68
N LYS A 624 23.80 11.41 -35.59
CA LYS A 624 23.12 12.13 -34.51
C LYS A 624 24.09 12.63 -33.45
N ILE A 625 25.38 12.28 -33.52
CA ILE A 625 26.35 12.63 -32.48
C ILE A 625 27.40 13.59 -33.06
N SER A 626 27.51 14.76 -32.44
CA SER A 626 28.59 15.71 -32.65
C SER A 626 29.50 15.76 -31.42
N PHE A 627 30.78 16.06 -31.60
CA PHE A 627 31.72 16.20 -30.49
C PHE A 627 32.73 17.33 -30.73
N LYS A 628 33.21 17.96 -29.66
CA LYS A 628 34.19 19.06 -29.70
C LYS A 628 35.02 19.14 -28.42
N GLY A 629 36.33 19.32 -28.55
CA GLY A 629 37.19 19.71 -27.42
C GLY A 629 37.23 21.22 -27.23
N TYR A 630 37.20 21.67 -25.98
CA TYR A 630 37.35 23.08 -25.59
C TYR A 630 38.66 23.35 -24.82
N GLY A 631 39.43 22.31 -24.48
CA GLY A 631 40.59 22.43 -23.61
C GLY A 631 40.26 23.15 -22.30
N GLN A 632 41.10 24.11 -21.93
CA GLN A 632 40.96 24.91 -20.71
C GLN A 632 40.12 26.19 -20.87
N SER A 633 39.57 26.44 -22.07
CA SER A 633 38.94 27.73 -22.41
C SER A 633 37.57 27.99 -21.77
N LYS A 634 36.94 26.96 -21.18
CA LYS A 634 35.61 27.02 -20.55
C LYS A 634 35.60 26.37 -19.16
N PRO A 635 36.30 26.94 -18.17
CA PRO A 635 36.29 26.43 -16.81
C PRO A 635 34.92 26.65 -16.14
N LEU A 636 34.48 25.69 -15.33
CA LEU A 636 33.33 25.84 -14.43
C LEU A 636 33.71 26.45 -13.07
N ASP A 637 34.97 26.29 -12.66
CA ASP A 637 35.47 26.75 -11.37
C ASP A 637 36.92 27.26 -11.50
N VAL A 638 37.44 27.89 -10.45
CA VAL A 638 38.81 28.38 -10.39
C VAL A 638 39.82 27.24 -10.49
N ASN A 639 40.93 27.45 -11.19
CA ASN A 639 41.97 26.43 -11.35
C ASN A 639 43.02 26.42 -10.23
N ASP A 640 42.90 27.32 -9.26
CA ASP A 640 43.88 27.50 -8.19
C ASP A 640 43.83 26.35 -7.16
N THR A 641 42.70 25.65 -7.08
CA THR A 641 42.50 24.53 -6.15
C THR A 641 42.34 23.22 -6.89
N GLU A 642 42.73 22.10 -6.26
CA GLU A 642 42.52 20.77 -6.87
C GLU A 642 41.03 20.45 -7.03
N SER A 643 40.19 20.89 -6.09
CA SER A 643 38.73 20.74 -6.18
C SER A 643 38.16 21.45 -7.41
N GLY A 644 38.59 22.70 -7.67
CA GLY A 644 38.15 23.44 -8.85
C GLY A 644 38.68 22.84 -10.16
N ARG A 645 39.97 22.43 -10.20
CA ARG A 645 40.53 21.71 -11.36
C ARG A 645 39.79 20.40 -11.64
N ALA A 646 39.41 19.65 -10.60
CA ALA A 646 38.63 18.42 -10.76
C ALA A 646 37.27 18.66 -11.44
N LYS A 647 36.58 19.77 -11.15
CA LYS A 647 35.34 20.15 -11.85
C LYS A 647 35.59 20.55 -13.31
N ASN A 648 36.72 21.18 -13.59
CA ASN A 648 37.09 21.62 -14.94
C ASN A 648 37.45 20.45 -15.86
N ARG A 649 37.99 19.36 -15.32
CA ARG A 649 38.23 18.10 -16.04
C ARG A 649 36.92 17.33 -16.23
N ARG A 650 36.20 17.59 -17.32
CA ARG A 650 34.88 16.98 -17.59
C ARG A 650 34.60 16.74 -19.06
N VAL A 651 33.59 15.91 -19.31
CA VAL A 651 32.87 15.81 -20.56
C VAL A 651 31.42 16.21 -20.32
N GLU A 652 30.88 17.07 -21.16
CA GLU A 652 29.46 17.45 -21.18
C GLU A 652 28.75 16.70 -22.30
N ILE A 653 27.57 16.16 -22.02
CA ILE A 653 26.67 15.57 -23.03
C ILE A 653 25.42 16.43 -23.08
N LYS A 654 25.18 17.09 -24.20
CA LYS A 654 23.95 17.84 -24.44
C LYS A 654 23.04 17.04 -25.35
N VAL A 655 21.78 16.93 -24.97
CA VAL A 655 20.75 16.28 -25.80
C VAL A 655 19.81 17.32 -26.38
N LYS A 656 19.39 17.11 -27.63
CA LYS A 656 18.47 17.99 -28.36
C LYS A 656 17.57 17.16 -29.27
N LYS A 657 16.32 17.57 -29.44
CA LYS A 657 15.38 16.92 -30.37
C LYS A 657 15.75 17.08 -31.83
#